data_AF-A0AB73KC27-F1
#
_entry.id   AF-A0AB73KC27-F1
#
_cell.length_a   1.000
_cell.length_b   1.000
_cell.length_c   1.000
_cell.angle_alpha   90.00
_cell.angle_beta   90.00
_cell.angle_gamma   90.00
#
_symmetry.space_group_name_H-M   'P 1'
#
loop_
_entity.id
_entity.type
_entity.pdbx_description
1 polymer ?
#
loop_
_entity_poly.entity_id
_entity_poly.type
_entity_poly.pdbx_seq_one_letter_code
_entity_poly.pdbx_strand_id
1 'polypeptide(L)'
;MTPPYPPLRSRRTEPPPGGHGAHARRGERSRRALIAAGMSVAVGLLGLTATAMASSAGTKGATASPAAVTANGIPQFDHVVVVTEENKFYEDVVGSSNAPYINSLAAQGASFSNMHGTTHPSQGNYIALFSGSTHGVNDDDCPHDYTSDNLGNQLLTSGHSFVGYSEDLPADGSKDCGDDGSNGYARKHNGWVNFTNVPATSNLRYSRFPTDYSKLPDVSFVTPNLDNDMHDGTVKQGDAWLKKNFDGYVQWAKTHNSALILTWDEDDGDDSDNKIATMVVGANVKKGVTSSTKYNHYSILRTLEDMYGLPALGSAATAKPITDIWDVTGTPPTTPPTTPPTTPPTTPPSGSVNLARGKPTSTSSTESTSYSGAKAVDGSATTRWASKEGSDAQWISVDLGADTALSRVKLTWESAYGKSYKIQTSTDGSTWTTAYSTTTGNGGTDDLAISGHGRYVRMSASQRGTAYGYSLYEFEVYGAGSTTTPPTTPPTTPPTTPPTTPPTTPPGGSSADLTDPHKKEIAMELVSSAENSSLDWKSQYTYIEDIGDGRGYTAGIVGFCSGTGDMLDLVRHYTDLKPGNVLAAYLPALEKVNGSASHTGLDPNFEAAWHTAAKDTVFQRAQNDERDRVYFNPAVSQAMTDGLHALGQFAYYDAIVMHGPGDDATSFGGIRKTAMKKAKTPAQGGNETTYLNAFLDARAAAMKTEEAHSDTSRVDTEQRVFLNNGNLNLNPPLQWKVYGDPYTIND
;
A
#
# COMPACT_ATOMS: atom_id res chain seq x y z
N MET A 1 5.37 -68.81 -4.22
CA MET A 1 6.55 -69.70 -4.20
C MET A 1 7.75 -68.88 -4.67
N THR A 2 8.86 -69.07 -3.96
CA THR A 2 10.24 -68.50 -3.96
C THR A 2 10.90 -68.05 -5.30
N PRO A 3 12.04 -67.29 -5.26
CA PRO A 3 12.37 -66.06 -6.04
C PRO A 3 13.57 -66.30 -7.02
N PRO A 4 14.62 -65.45 -7.24
CA PRO A 4 14.88 -63.98 -7.29
C PRO A 4 15.80 -63.46 -8.48
N TYR A 5 16.05 -62.12 -8.56
CA TYR A 5 17.31 -61.37 -8.96
C TYR A 5 17.90 -61.43 -10.42
N PRO A 6 18.88 -60.56 -10.87
CA PRO A 6 19.28 -59.15 -10.59
C PRO A 6 19.69 -58.34 -11.91
N PRO A 7 20.67 -57.36 -11.97
CA PRO A 7 20.44 -55.96 -12.47
C PRO A 7 21.56 -55.37 -13.44
N LEU A 8 21.66 -54.01 -13.56
CA LEU A 8 22.84 -53.13 -13.87
C LEU A 8 22.84 -52.32 -15.21
N ARG A 9 22.84 -50.95 -15.18
CA ARG A 9 23.95 -49.94 -15.36
C ARG A 9 24.48 -49.79 -16.80
N SER A 10 25.05 -48.68 -17.33
CA SER A 10 25.23 -47.25 -17.02
C SER A 10 26.01 -46.55 -18.18
N ARG A 11 25.69 -45.27 -18.48
CA ARG A 11 26.56 -44.09 -18.83
C ARG A 11 27.62 -44.05 -19.97
N ARG A 12 27.63 -42.85 -20.63
CA ARG A 12 28.71 -42.03 -21.28
C ARG A 12 29.24 -42.51 -22.66
N THR A 13 29.68 -41.70 -23.66
CA THR A 13 29.86 -40.25 -23.99
C THR A 13 30.37 -40.17 -25.47
N GLU A 14 29.88 -39.21 -26.28
CA GLU A 14 30.47 -38.43 -27.44
C GLU A 14 31.62 -38.93 -28.38
N PRO A 15 31.97 -38.29 -29.55
CA PRO A 15 31.26 -37.47 -30.56
C PRO A 15 31.62 -37.89 -32.07
N PRO A 16 31.75 -37.01 -33.12
CA PRO A 16 30.98 -37.02 -34.38
C PRO A 16 31.78 -37.45 -35.66
N PRO A 17 31.20 -37.34 -36.89
CA PRO A 17 31.71 -36.34 -37.85
C PRO A 17 30.68 -35.76 -38.87
N GLY A 18 31.07 -34.67 -39.54
CA GLY A 18 30.25 -33.85 -40.45
C GLY A 18 30.21 -34.24 -41.93
N GLY A 19 29.73 -33.31 -42.78
CA GLY A 19 29.71 -33.46 -44.24
C GLY A 19 29.01 -32.33 -45.00
N HIS A 20 29.72 -31.77 -45.98
CA HIS A 20 29.44 -30.61 -46.85
C HIS A 20 28.29 -30.74 -47.88
N GLY A 21 27.85 -29.60 -48.44
CA GLY A 21 27.32 -29.56 -49.81
C GLY A 21 26.63 -28.24 -50.23
N ALA A 22 27.28 -27.48 -51.12
CA ALA A 22 26.82 -26.21 -51.72
C ALA A 22 26.16 -26.41 -53.11
N HIS A 23 25.40 -25.40 -53.59
CA HIS A 23 25.22 -24.93 -54.99
C HIS A 23 23.90 -24.10 -55.10
N ALA A 24 23.63 -23.17 -56.02
CA ALA A 24 24.34 -22.11 -56.73
C ALA A 24 23.29 -21.27 -57.52
N ARG A 25 23.46 -19.94 -57.53
CA ARG A 25 23.02 -18.83 -58.42
C ARG A 25 22.02 -19.00 -59.60
N ARG A 26 21.19 -17.96 -59.78
CA ARG A 26 20.86 -17.20 -61.03
C ARG A 26 20.05 -15.94 -60.62
N GLY A 27 20.10 -14.72 -61.16
CA GLY A 27 20.69 -14.00 -62.30
C GLY A 27 19.83 -12.72 -62.46
N GLU A 28 20.34 -11.50 -62.28
CA GLU A 28 20.92 -10.57 -63.28
C GLU A 28 19.96 -9.40 -63.70
N ARG A 29 20.53 -8.18 -63.84
CA ARG A 29 20.08 -6.97 -64.60
C ARG A 29 19.14 -5.96 -63.89
N SER A 30 19.22 -4.63 -64.05
CA SER A 30 20.19 -3.64 -64.60
C SER A 30 19.54 -2.22 -64.53
N ARG A 31 20.36 -1.14 -64.46
CA ARG A 31 20.13 0.30 -64.82
C ARG A 31 19.37 1.19 -63.79
N ARG A 32 19.97 2.24 -63.20
CA ARG A 32 20.52 3.56 -63.65
C ARG A 32 19.50 4.73 -63.70
N ALA A 33 19.68 5.65 -62.74
CA ALA A 33 19.81 7.12 -62.82
C ALA A 33 18.70 8.06 -63.39
N LEU A 34 18.29 9.00 -62.53
CA LEU A 34 18.14 10.48 -62.68
C LEU A 34 17.59 11.10 -63.99
N ILE A 35 16.57 11.96 -63.89
CA ILE A 35 16.57 13.43 -64.16
C ILE A 35 15.12 13.98 -64.16
N ALA A 36 15.01 15.25 -63.79
CA ALA A 36 13.85 16.07 -63.47
C ALA A 36 13.03 16.65 -64.67
N ALA A 37 11.92 17.30 -64.28
CA ALA A 37 11.31 18.55 -64.80
C ALA A 37 10.01 18.47 -65.64
N GLY A 38 8.99 19.20 -65.16
CA GLY A 38 8.35 20.26 -65.97
C GLY A 38 6.83 20.25 -66.20
N MET A 39 6.16 21.31 -65.70
CA MET A 39 4.91 21.99 -66.15
C MET A 39 3.54 21.36 -65.86
N SER A 40 2.42 22.07 -65.63
CA SER A 40 2.01 23.43 -65.18
C SER A 40 0.46 23.51 -65.33
N VAL A 41 -0.18 24.58 -64.77
CA VAL A 41 -1.60 25.07 -64.89
C VAL A 41 -2.48 24.72 -63.66
N ALA A 42 -2.70 25.59 -62.65
CA ALA A 42 -3.44 26.88 -62.55
C ALA A 42 -4.99 26.66 -62.64
N VAL A 43 -5.94 27.22 -61.88
CA VAL A 43 -6.15 28.44 -61.06
C VAL A 43 -7.34 28.17 -60.10
N GLY A 44 -7.40 28.81 -58.92
CA GLY A 44 -8.65 28.90 -58.13
C GLY A 44 -8.49 29.52 -56.74
N LEU A 45 -8.47 30.85 -56.69
CA LEU A 45 -8.21 31.71 -55.53
C LEU A 45 -9.50 32.00 -54.72
N LEU A 46 -9.40 32.06 -53.38
CA LEU A 46 -10.08 32.97 -52.42
C LEU A 46 -9.51 32.56 -51.04
N GLY A 47 -8.76 33.33 -50.25
CA GLY A 47 -8.66 34.78 -50.10
C GLY A 47 -9.29 35.18 -48.76
N LEU A 48 -8.53 35.14 -47.65
CA LEU A 48 -8.67 36.11 -46.55
C LEU A 48 -7.36 36.19 -45.73
N THR A 49 -6.91 37.42 -45.55
CA THR A 49 -5.62 37.87 -45.02
C THR A 49 -5.59 37.89 -43.49
N ALA A 50 -4.47 37.47 -42.89
CA ALA A 50 -4.06 37.91 -41.55
C ALA A 50 -2.60 38.36 -41.58
N THR A 51 -2.41 39.65 -41.31
CA THR A 51 -1.15 40.39 -41.33
C THR A 51 -0.24 39.91 -40.21
N ALA A 52 0.98 39.48 -40.56
CA ALA A 52 2.03 39.19 -39.58
C ALA A 52 2.64 40.50 -39.06
N MET A 53 2.43 40.80 -37.77
CA MET A 53 3.25 41.75 -37.03
C MET A 53 4.46 41.00 -36.48
N ALA A 54 5.64 41.30 -37.04
CA ALA A 54 6.91 40.87 -36.49
C ALA A 54 7.22 41.69 -35.23
N SER A 55 7.23 41.03 -34.07
CA SER A 55 7.73 41.60 -32.82
C SER A 55 9.06 40.94 -32.48
N SER A 56 10.13 41.71 -32.58
CA SER A 56 11.47 41.36 -32.10
C SER A 56 11.45 41.14 -30.58
N ALA A 57 11.43 39.88 -30.14
CA ALA A 57 11.71 39.54 -28.76
C ALA A 57 13.22 39.40 -28.58
N GLY A 58 13.82 40.39 -27.91
CA GLY A 58 15.22 40.35 -27.51
C GLY A 58 15.50 39.15 -26.61
N THR A 59 16.65 38.54 -26.84
CA THR A 59 17.27 37.52 -25.97
C THR A 59 17.50 38.10 -24.58
N LYS A 60 16.57 37.85 -23.65
CA LYS A 60 16.86 37.83 -22.21
C LYS A 60 17.03 36.37 -21.82
N GLY A 61 18.21 36.02 -21.32
CA GLY A 61 18.46 34.68 -20.76
C GLY A 61 17.40 34.38 -19.71
N ALA A 62 16.68 33.27 -19.91
CA ALA A 62 15.76 32.75 -18.92
C ALA A 62 16.59 32.27 -17.73
N THR A 63 16.67 33.10 -16.69
CA THR A 63 17.05 32.61 -15.37
C THR A 63 15.92 31.71 -14.89
N ALA A 64 16.23 30.43 -14.66
CA ALA A 64 15.30 29.45 -14.13
C ALA A 64 14.57 30.00 -12.90
N SER A 65 13.24 29.84 -12.84
CA SER A 65 12.51 30.07 -11.60
C SER A 65 13.10 29.16 -10.51
N PRO A 66 13.31 29.65 -9.28
CA PRO A 66 13.76 28.81 -8.18
C PRO A 66 12.73 27.70 -7.96
N ALA A 67 13.22 26.47 -7.78
CA ALA A 67 12.38 25.32 -7.50
C ALA A 67 11.51 25.58 -6.27
N ALA A 68 10.27 25.11 -6.28
CA ALA A 68 9.47 25.07 -5.06
C ALA A 68 10.21 24.17 -4.05
N VAL A 69 10.40 24.65 -2.82
CA VAL A 69 11.09 23.90 -1.77
C VAL A 69 10.04 23.43 -0.77
N THR A 70 10.05 22.15 -0.45
CA THR A 70 9.13 21.56 0.54
C THR A 70 9.44 22.10 1.94
N ALA A 71 8.52 21.91 2.88
CA ALA A 71 8.73 22.32 4.28
C ALA A 71 9.99 21.70 4.92
N ASN A 72 10.47 20.57 4.39
CA ASN A 72 11.66 19.86 4.85
C ASN A 72 12.95 20.31 4.13
N GLY A 73 12.90 21.35 3.30
CA GLY A 73 14.06 21.85 2.58
C GLY A 73 14.44 21.02 1.35
N ILE A 74 13.53 20.19 0.84
CA ILE A 74 13.76 19.33 -0.32
C ILE A 74 13.21 20.05 -1.57
N PRO A 75 13.98 20.24 -2.65
CA PRO A 75 13.48 20.81 -3.89
C PRO A 75 12.46 19.90 -4.57
N GLN A 76 11.34 20.45 -5.00
CA GLN A 76 10.44 19.81 -5.95
C GLN A 76 10.99 20.01 -7.36
N PHE A 77 11.33 18.91 -8.02
CA PHE A 77 11.87 18.91 -9.38
C PHE A 77 10.76 18.74 -10.43
N ASP A 78 10.97 19.28 -11.62
CA ASP A 78 10.11 19.03 -12.78
C ASP A 78 10.35 17.61 -13.32
N HIS A 79 11.59 17.11 -13.21
CA HIS A 79 11.98 15.75 -13.60
C HIS A 79 13.04 15.17 -12.66
N VAL A 80 12.75 14.02 -12.07
CA VAL A 80 13.74 13.18 -11.37
C VAL A 80 13.92 11.89 -12.16
N VAL A 81 15.17 11.55 -12.46
CA VAL A 81 15.52 10.25 -13.06
C VAL A 81 16.30 9.45 -12.04
N VAL A 82 15.77 8.29 -11.67
CA VAL A 82 16.41 7.30 -10.80
C VAL A 82 16.99 6.21 -11.70
N VAL A 83 18.30 6.00 -11.63
CA VAL A 83 18.99 4.89 -12.29
C VAL A 83 19.47 3.94 -11.21
N THR A 84 19.13 2.66 -11.34
CA THR A 84 19.57 1.62 -10.41
C THR A 84 20.51 0.68 -11.16
N GLU A 85 21.73 0.55 -10.62
CA GLU A 85 22.77 -0.41 -11.02
C GLU A 85 22.75 -1.60 -10.03
N GLU A 86 23.49 -2.65 -10.34
CA GLU A 86 23.49 -3.95 -9.67
C GLU A 86 24.78 -4.24 -8.89
N ASN A 87 24.62 -5.06 -7.85
CA ASN A 87 25.56 -5.53 -6.83
C ASN A 87 27.01 -5.10 -7.03
N LYS A 88 27.50 -4.13 -6.24
CA LYS A 88 28.93 -3.82 -6.13
C LYS A 88 29.27 -3.32 -4.74
N PHE A 89 30.41 -3.75 -4.19
CA PHE A 89 30.95 -3.10 -2.99
C PHE A 89 31.16 -1.61 -3.23
N TYR A 90 30.85 -0.79 -2.21
CA TYR A 90 31.03 0.66 -2.26
C TYR A 90 32.41 1.08 -2.79
N GLU A 91 33.48 0.42 -2.34
CA GLU A 91 34.86 0.71 -2.68
C GLU A 91 35.26 0.32 -4.12
N ASP A 92 34.50 -0.57 -4.77
CA ASP A 92 34.72 -0.95 -6.18
C ASP A 92 34.21 0.12 -7.15
N VAL A 93 33.31 0.98 -6.67
CA VAL A 93 32.73 2.10 -7.41
C VAL A 93 33.37 3.43 -6.97
N VAL A 94 33.26 3.79 -5.69
CA VAL A 94 33.69 5.10 -5.18
C VAL A 94 35.21 5.12 -4.97
N GLY A 95 35.88 6.07 -5.62
CA GLY A 95 37.33 6.18 -5.67
C GLY A 95 38.01 5.26 -6.70
N SER A 96 37.26 4.37 -7.34
CA SER A 96 37.78 3.39 -8.29
C SER A 96 38.18 4.01 -9.62
N SER A 97 39.38 3.65 -10.10
CA SER A 97 39.84 4.05 -11.44
C SER A 97 39.07 3.40 -12.60
N ASN A 98 38.25 2.38 -12.29
CA ASN A 98 37.35 1.76 -13.26
C ASN A 98 36.02 2.51 -13.42
N ALA A 99 35.71 3.44 -12.52
CA ALA A 99 34.47 4.22 -12.51
C ALA A 99 34.72 5.75 -12.67
N PRO A 100 35.51 6.21 -13.65
CA PRO A 100 35.90 7.63 -13.73
C PRO A 100 34.73 8.59 -13.96
N TYR A 101 33.70 8.19 -14.72
CA TYR A 101 32.52 9.03 -14.92
C TYR A 101 31.65 9.10 -13.67
N ILE A 102 31.34 7.97 -13.04
CA ILE A 102 30.57 7.89 -11.79
C ILE A 102 31.25 8.71 -10.68
N ASN A 103 32.57 8.59 -10.53
CA ASN A 103 33.32 9.41 -9.57
C ASN A 103 33.32 10.91 -9.94
N SER A 104 33.24 11.24 -11.23
CA SER A 104 33.03 12.62 -11.65
C SER A 104 31.64 13.14 -11.26
N LEU A 105 30.60 12.29 -11.20
CA LEU A 105 29.26 12.68 -10.75
C LEU A 105 29.26 13.09 -9.28
N ALA A 106 29.93 12.32 -8.43
CA ALA A 106 30.13 12.66 -7.01
C ALA A 106 30.79 14.05 -6.84
N ALA A 107 31.77 14.40 -7.68
CA ALA A 107 32.38 15.73 -7.66
C ALA A 107 31.46 16.84 -8.20
N GLN A 108 30.56 16.51 -9.13
CA GLN A 108 29.63 17.44 -9.76
C GLN A 108 28.36 17.70 -8.93
N GLY A 109 28.02 16.80 -8.01
CA GLY A 109 26.85 16.88 -7.11
C GLY A 109 27.19 16.36 -5.72
N ALA A 110 26.36 15.47 -5.18
CA ALA A 110 26.53 14.87 -3.87
C ALA A 110 26.76 13.36 -3.96
N SER A 111 27.56 12.82 -3.04
CA SER A 111 27.72 11.37 -2.81
C SER A 111 27.33 10.99 -1.38
N PHE A 112 27.17 9.69 -1.12
CA PHE A 112 26.75 9.17 0.18
C PHE A 112 27.73 8.11 0.65
N SER A 113 28.36 8.30 1.82
CA SER A 113 29.31 7.33 2.37
C SER A 113 28.67 6.30 3.31
N ASN A 114 27.36 6.39 3.53
CA ASN A 114 26.59 5.63 4.52
C ASN A 114 25.17 5.31 3.98
N MET A 115 25.10 4.99 2.68
CA MET A 115 23.89 4.48 2.04
C MET A 115 23.93 2.95 2.07
N HIS A 116 22.79 2.32 2.32
CA HIS A 116 22.69 0.87 2.42
C HIS A 116 21.55 0.31 1.56
N GLY A 117 21.79 -0.87 0.97
CA GLY A 117 20.73 -1.71 0.44
C GLY A 117 19.75 -2.12 1.55
N THR A 118 18.56 -2.55 1.16
CA THR A 118 17.48 -2.89 2.11
C THR A 118 17.52 -4.35 2.51
N THR A 119 17.88 -5.23 1.58
CA THR A 119 17.84 -6.68 1.76
C THR A 119 18.78 -7.38 0.79
N HIS A 120 18.80 -8.71 0.85
CA HIS A 120 19.31 -9.61 -0.18
C HIS A 120 18.27 -10.72 -0.38
N PRO A 121 18.06 -11.24 -1.60
CA PRO A 121 18.70 -10.85 -2.87
C PRO A 121 18.07 -9.60 -3.54
N SER A 122 18.63 -9.21 -4.69
CA SER A 122 18.35 -7.98 -5.46
C SER A 122 16.88 -7.62 -5.61
N GLN A 123 16.00 -8.57 -5.95
CA GLN A 123 14.61 -8.26 -6.29
C GLN A 123 13.85 -7.51 -5.17
N GLY A 124 14.10 -7.86 -3.92
CA GLY A 124 13.48 -7.20 -2.76
C GLY A 124 13.85 -5.72 -2.65
N ASN A 125 15.04 -5.33 -3.10
CA ASN A 125 15.53 -3.95 -3.10
C ASN A 125 14.77 -3.05 -4.07
N TYR A 126 14.54 -3.52 -5.30
CA TYR A 126 13.75 -2.78 -6.31
C TYR A 126 12.30 -2.57 -5.86
N ILE A 127 11.70 -3.59 -5.25
CA ILE A 127 10.33 -3.51 -4.72
C ILE A 127 10.29 -2.57 -3.51
N ALA A 128 11.28 -2.63 -2.62
CA ALA A 128 11.40 -1.74 -1.46
C ALA A 128 11.53 -0.27 -1.86
N LEU A 129 12.39 0.05 -2.83
CA LEU A 129 12.56 1.40 -3.37
C LEU A 129 11.27 1.95 -4.00
N PHE A 130 10.41 1.09 -4.53
CA PHE A 130 9.21 1.52 -5.25
C PHE A 130 7.93 1.55 -4.40
N SER A 131 7.84 0.70 -3.36
CA SER A 131 6.60 0.49 -2.59
C SER A 131 6.73 0.67 -1.08
N GLY A 132 7.95 0.87 -0.57
CA GLY A 132 8.18 0.97 0.87
C GLY A 132 8.13 -0.38 1.59
N SER A 133 8.09 -1.50 0.86
CA SER A 133 8.07 -2.86 1.40
C SER A 133 8.86 -3.80 0.50
N THR A 134 9.56 -4.78 1.06
CA THR A 134 10.11 -5.90 0.27
C THR A 134 9.03 -6.89 -0.14
N HIS A 135 7.81 -6.75 0.40
CA HIS A 135 6.71 -7.71 0.24
C HIS A 135 7.05 -9.13 0.71
N GLY A 136 8.07 -9.27 1.56
CA GLY A 136 8.56 -10.56 2.02
C GLY A 136 9.35 -11.34 0.96
N VAL A 137 9.67 -10.72 -0.18
CA VAL A 137 10.52 -11.32 -1.21
C VAL A 137 11.92 -11.50 -0.65
N ASN A 138 12.38 -12.74 -0.67
CA ASN A 138 13.69 -13.19 -0.19
C ASN A 138 14.36 -14.15 -1.20
N ASP A 139 13.87 -14.15 -2.43
CA ASP A 139 14.36 -14.87 -3.59
C ASP A 139 14.28 -13.97 -4.84
N ASP A 140 14.58 -14.55 -6.00
CA ASP A 140 14.54 -13.88 -7.30
C ASP A 140 13.35 -14.38 -8.16
N ASP A 141 12.30 -14.90 -7.52
CA ASP A 141 11.19 -15.52 -8.25
C ASP A 141 10.39 -14.49 -9.07
N CYS A 142 9.94 -14.91 -10.24
CA CYS A 142 9.15 -14.06 -11.15
C CYS A 142 8.07 -14.91 -11.83
N PRO A 143 6.81 -14.42 -11.95
CA PRO A 143 6.35 -13.07 -11.60
C PRO A 143 5.79 -12.94 -10.17
N HIS A 144 5.78 -11.70 -9.68
CA HIS A 144 4.89 -11.27 -8.59
C HIS A 144 3.87 -10.23 -9.10
N ASP A 145 2.65 -10.29 -8.55
CA ASP A 145 1.53 -9.42 -8.89
C ASP A 145 0.89 -8.85 -7.61
N TYR A 146 1.38 -7.70 -7.17
CA TYR A 146 0.86 -6.95 -6.03
C TYR A 146 -0.22 -5.95 -6.45
N THR A 147 -1.14 -5.67 -5.54
CA THR A 147 -2.19 -4.64 -5.68
C THR A 147 -2.04 -3.51 -4.66
N SER A 148 -1.03 -3.59 -3.77
CA SER A 148 -0.73 -2.57 -2.78
C SER A 148 -0.33 -1.25 -3.44
N ASP A 149 -0.47 -0.18 -2.68
CA ASP A 149 -0.06 1.14 -3.14
C ASP A 149 1.46 1.21 -3.35
N ASN A 150 1.89 2.09 -4.23
CA ASN A 150 3.28 2.25 -4.68
C ASN A 150 3.51 3.64 -5.27
N LEU A 151 4.78 4.02 -5.43
CA LEU A 151 5.16 5.35 -5.92
C LEU A 151 4.52 5.69 -7.28
N GLY A 152 4.52 4.74 -8.22
CA GLY A 152 3.92 4.97 -9.55
C GLY A 152 2.41 5.25 -9.47
N ASN A 153 1.68 4.46 -8.69
CA ASN A 153 0.26 4.69 -8.47
C ASN A 153 -0.01 6.04 -7.76
N GLN A 154 0.79 6.41 -6.75
CA GLN A 154 0.66 7.69 -6.05
C GLN A 154 0.91 8.88 -6.98
N LEU A 155 1.96 8.83 -7.79
CA LEU A 155 2.26 9.86 -8.77
C LEU A 155 1.10 10.02 -9.76
N LEU A 156 0.68 8.93 -10.40
CA LEU A 156 -0.37 8.94 -11.42
C LEU A 156 -1.72 9.43 -10.87
N THR A 157 -2.09 9.02 -9.66
CA THR A 157 -3.35 9.43 -9.03
C THR A 157 -3.31 10.86 -8.48
N SER A 158 -2.13 11.40 -8.20
CA SER A 158 -1.93 12.79 -7.76
C SER A 158 -1.72 13.77 -8.92
N GLY A 159 -1.87 13.31 -10.17
CA GLY A 159 -1.72 14.14 -11.38
C GLY A 159 -0.28 14.36 -11.84
N HIS A 160 0.68 13.67 -11.22
CA HIS A 160 2.06 13.56 -11.70
C HIS A 160 2.18 12.40 -12.70
N SER A 161 3.31 12.34 -13.39
CA SER A 161 3.61 11.37 -14.42
C SER A 161 4.77 10.45 -14.02
N PHE A 162 4.62 9.17 -14.36
CA PHE A 162 5.61 8.13 -14.08
C PHE A 162 5.82 7.21 -15.29
N VAL A 163 7.09 6.93 -15.61
CA VAL A 163 7.50 5.89 -16.57
C VAL A 163 8.79 5.22 -16.11
N GLY A 164 8.81 3.89 -16.14
CA GLY A 164 10.02 3.08 -16.05
C GLY A 164 10.57 2.74 -17.44
N TYR A 165 11.88 2.80 -17.60
CA TYR A 165 12.60 2.51 -18.85
C TYR A 165 13.63 1.41 -18.63
N SER A 166 13.54 0.30 -19.34
CA SER A 166 14.52 -0.79 -19.20
C SER A 166 15.25 -1.09 -20.50
N GLU A 167 16.56 -1.24 -20.46
CA GLU A 167 17.35 -1.71 -21.60
C GLU A 167 16.98 -3.17 -21.91
N ASP A 168 16.93 -3.50 -23.20
CA ASP A 168 16.56 -4.82 -23.72
C ASP A 168 15.20 -5.39 -23.28
N LEU A 169 14.30 -4.57 -22.72
CA LEU A 169 12.90 -4.94 -22.48
C LEU A 169 12.29 -5.51 -23.78
N PRO A 170 11.69 -6.72 -23.78
CA PRO A 170 11.27 -7.38 -25.02
C PRO A 170 10.28 -6.56 -25.86
N ALA A 171 9.33 -5.90 -25.19
CA ALA A 171 8.37 -5.00 -25.80
C ALA A 171 7.90 -3.96 -24.79
N ASP A 172 7.46 -2.79 -25.28
CA ASP A 172 6.79 -1.79 -24.44
C ASP A 172 5.58 -2.46 -23.75
N GLY A 173 5.50 -2.35 -22.43
CA GLY A 173 4.48 -2.98 -21.58
C GLY A 173 4.69 -4.46 -21.26
N SER A 174 5.78 -5.09 -21.71
CA SER A 174 6.06 -6.49 -21.38
C SER A 174 6.19 -6.67 -19.86
N LYS A 175 5.60 -7.75 -19.36
CA LYS A 175 5.77 -8.24 -17.99
C LYS A 175 6.46 -9.61 -17.97
N ASP A 176 7.02 -10.01 -19.11
CA ASP A 176 7.55 -11.35 -19.31
C ASP A 176 8.76 -11.56 -18.41
N CYS A 177 8.72 -12.62 -17.60
CA CYS A 177 9.87 -13.05 -16.81
C CYS A 177 10.93 -13.77 -17.65
N GLY A 178 10.56 -14.27 -18.85
CA GLY A 178 11.47 -14.94 -19.79
C GLY A 178 12.34 -16.05 -19.17
N ASP A 179 13.41 -16.41 -19.87
CA ASP A 179 14.63 -16.93 -19.23
C ASP A 179 15.41 -15.67 -18.77
N ASP A 180 15.17 -15.22 -17.54
CA ASP A 180 15.77 -14.02 -16.93
C ASP A 180 17.26 -13.90 -17.33
N GLY A 181 17.61 -12.86 -18.10
CA GLY A 181 18.97 -12.61 -18.60
C GLY A 181 19.37 -13.16 -19.97
N SER A 182 18.56 -14.01 -20.62
CA SER A 182 18.90 -14.59 -21.94
C SER A 182 19.09 -13.57 -23.08
N ASN A 183 18.49 -12.38 -22.97
CA ASN A 183 18.67 -11.24 -23.87
C ASN A 183 19.30 -10.02 -23.16
N GLY A 184 19.84 -10.19 -21.95
CA GLY A 184 20.35 -9.11 -21.10
C GLY A 184 19.30 -8.40 -20.25
N TYR A 185 18.00 -8.56 -20.51
CA TYR A 185 16.95 -7.99 -19.65
C TYR A 185 16.66 -8.91 -18.47
N ALA A 186 16.67 -8.34 -17.27
CA ALA A 186 16.21 -9.01 -16.05
C ALA A 186 14.93 -8.37 -15.54
N ARG A 187 13.82 -9.12 -15.51
CA ARG A 187 12.52 -8.57 -15.09
C ARG A 187 12.61 -8.16 -13.62
N LYS A 188 13.25 -8.97 -12.78
CA LYS A 188 13.40 -8.74 -11.33
C LYS A 188 14.04 -7.38 -10.97
N HIS A 189 14.86 -6.78 -11.84
CA HIS A 189 15.48 -5.45 -11.66
C HIS A 189 14.52 -4.28 -11.95
N ASN A 190 13.21 -4.53 -12.01
CA ASN A 190 12.20 -3.51 -12.33
C ASN A 190 11.08 -3.56 -11.28
N GLY A 191 11.17 -2.72 -10.25
CA GLY A 191 10.23 -2.75 -9.11
C GLY A 191 8.77 -2.55 -9.52
N TRP A 192 8.50 -1.63 -10.46
CA TRP A 192 7.14 -1.21 -10.84
C TRP A 192 6.33 -2.28 -11.58
N VAL A 193 6.96 -3.21 -12.29
CA VAL A 193 6.24 -4.24 -13.05
C VAL A 193 5.61 -5.32 -12.15
N ASN A 194 5.96 -5.32 -10.87
CA ASN A 194 5.32 -6.17 -9.84
C ASN A 194 3.92 -5.71 -9.47
N PHE A 195 3.49 -4.53 -9.90
CA PHE A 195 2.25 -3.92 -9.41
C PHE A 195 1.19 -3.86 -10.51
N THR A 196 0.02 -4.42 -10.23
CA THR A 196 -1.11 -4.49 -11.17
C THR A 196 -1.82 -3.15 -11.34
N ASN A 197 -1.71 -2.27 -10.35
CA ASN A 197 -2.22 -0.89 -10.37
C ASN A 197 -1.25 0.11 -11.02
N VAL A 198 -0.09 -0.33 -11.52
CA VAL A 198 0.76 0.47 -12.40
C VAL A 198 0.43 0.11 -13.86
N PRO A 199 0.00 1.07 -14.70
CA PRO A 199 -0.36 0.79 -16.08
C PRO A 199 0.82 0.23 -16.87
N ALA A 200 0.57 -0.79 -17.70
CA ALA A 200 1.60 -1.35 -18.59
C ALA A 200 2.19 -0.29 -19.56
N THR A 201 1.45 0.78 -19.86
CA THR A 201 1.92 1.92 -20.65
C THR A 201 3.04 2.72 -19.97
N SER A 202 3.23 2.56 -18.66
CA SER A 202 4.34 3.15 -17.91
C SER A 202 5.59 2.26 -17.88
N ASN A 203 5.61 1.11 -18.56
CA ASN A 203 6.78 0.24 -18.67
C ASN A 203 7.31 0.26 -20.11
N LEU A 204 8.36 1.03 -20.39
CA LEU A 204 8.86 1.25 -21.75
C LEU A 204 10.27 0.72 -21.95
N ARG A 205 10.63 0.42 -23.20
CA ARG A 205 12.04 0.16 -23.56
C ARG A 205 12.88 1.42 -23.36
N TYR A 206 14.15 1.26 -23.00
CA TYR A 206 15.10 2.38 -22.89
C TYR A 206 15.24 3.18 -24.21
N SER A 207 15.02 2.54 -25.37
CA SER A 207 14.94 3.25 -26.66
C SER A 207 13.83 4.32 -26.75
N ARG A 208 12.90 4.37 -25.79
CA ARG A 208 11.88 5.41 -25.63
C ARG A 208 12.32 6.55 -24.72
N PHE A 209 13.45 6.42 -24.02
CA PHE A 209 13.98 7.48 -23.17
C PHE A 209 14.20 8.74 -24.01
N PRO A 210 13.59 9.89 -23.65
CA PRO A 210 13.61 11.08 -24.50
C PRO A 210 15.03 11.64 -24.66
N THR A 211 15.40 11.99 -25.89
CA THR A 211 16.57 12.83 -26.16
C THR A 211 16.29 14.32 -25.92
N ASP A 212 15.01 14.69 -25.85
CA ASP A 212 14.52 15.99 -25.41
C ASP A 212 14.03 15.85 -23.96
N TYR A 213 14.91 16.16 -23.01
CA TYR A 213 14.68 15.90 -21.59
C TYR A 213 13.53 16.72 -20.99
N SER A 214 13.06 17.78 -21.66
CA SER A 214 11.86 18.52 -21.24
C SER A 214 10.55 17.72 -21.36
N LYS A 215 10.61 16.55 -22.01
CA LYS A 215 9.48 15.62 -22.16
C LYS A 215 9.55 14.44 -21.21
N LEU A 216 10.50 14.43 -20.28
CA LEU A 216 10.54 13.40 -19.26
C LEU A 216 9.26 13.47 -18.39
N PRO A 217 8.82 12.35 -17.83
CA PRO A 217 7.87 12.35 -16.71
C PRO A 217 8.41 13.12 -15.51
N ASP A 218 7.54 13.41 -14.53
CA ASP A 218 7.93 13.95 -13.22
C ASP A 218 8.94 13.00 -12.55
N VAL A 219 8.66 11.70 -12.56
CA VAL A 219 9.61 10.68 -12.06
C VAL A 219 9.80 9.59 -13.11
N SER A 220 11.07 9.33 -13.43
CA SER A 220 11.47 8.22 -14.29
C SER A 220 12.37 7.26 -13.55
N PHE A 221 12.16 5.96 -13.75
CA PHE A 221 13.12 4.93 -13.35
C PHE A 221 13.81 4.39 -14.59
N VAL A 222 15.10 4.10 -14.50
CA VAL A 222 15.87 3.47 -15.58
C VAL A 222 16.67 2.29 -15.04
N THR A 223 16.52 1.15 -15.69
CA THR A 223 17.28 -0.08 -15.38
C THR A 223 18.08 -0.47 -16.63
N PRO A 224 19.43 -0.42 -16.61
CA PRO A 224 20.26 -0.96 -17.68
C PRO A 224 20.10 -2.48 -17.81
N ASN A 225 20.68 -3.08 -18.84
CA ASN A 225 20.70 -4.55 -18.96
C ASN A 225 21.77 -5.15 -18.04
N LEU A 226 21.78 -6.48 -17.84
CA LEU A 226 22.71 -7.20 -16.94
C LEU A 226 24.20 -6.90 -17.20
N ASP A 227 24.53 -6.54 -18.43
CA ASP A 227 25.88 -6.17 -18.85
C ASP A 227 26.24 -4.72 -18.45
N ASN A 228 25.26 -3.82 -18.46
CA ASN A 228 25.47 -2.39 -18.27
C ASN A 228 25.09 -1.91 -16.87
N ASP A 229 24.28 -2.67 -16.13
CA ASP A 229 23.96 -2.45 -14.72
C ASP A 229 25.07 -2.98 -13.79
N MET A 230 26.07 -3.67 -14.36
CA MET A 230 27.21 -4.28 -13.68
C MET A 230 26.92 -5.60 -12.95
N HIS A 231 25.75 -6.23 -13.14
CA HIS A 231 25.47 -7.57 -12.60
C HIS A 231 26.41 -8.62 -13.23
N ASP A 232 26.33 -8.76 -14.56
CA ASP A 232 27.20 -9.64 -15.36
C ASP A 232 28.39 -8.85 -15.97
N GLY A 233 28.23 -7.53 -16.05
CA GLY A 233 29.20 -6.60 -16.58
C GLY A 233 30.30 -6.16 -15.62
N THR A 234 31.30 -5.48 -16.15
CA THR A 234 32.35 -4.84 -15.32
C THR A 234 31.95 -3.42 -14.93
N VAL A 235 32.46 -2.92 -13.80
CA VAL A 235 32.30 -1.50 -13.39
C VAL A 235 32.67 -0.52 -14.51
N LYS A 236 33.72 -0.83 -15.28
CA LYS A 236 34.18 0.01 -16.40
C LYS A 236 33.17 0.03 -17.57
N GLN A 237 32.46 -1.07 -17.77
CA GLN A 237 31.42 -1.17 -18.80
C GLN A 237 30.21 -0.33 -18.42
N GLY A 238 29.68 -0.51 -17.19
CA GLY A 238 28.58 0.32 -16.68
C GLY A 238 28.93 1.81 -16.62
N ASP A 239 30.14 2.17 -16.15
CA ASP A 239 30.62 3.57 -16.17
C ASP A 239 30.62 4.18 -17.57
N ALA A 240 31.09 3.43 -18.58
CA ALA A 240 31.10 3.88 -19.96
C ALA A 240 29.70 4.00 -20.55
N TRP A 241 28.79 3.09 -20.19
CA TRP A 241 27.39 3.13 -20.60
C TRP A 241 26.67 4.34 -19.98
N LEU A 242 26.81 4.55 -18.66
CA LEU A 242 26.28 5.71 -17.95
C LEU A 242 26.80 7.02 -18.55
N LYS A 243 28.10 7.11 -18.83
CA LYS A 243 28.67 8.30 -19.47
C LYS A 243 28.02 8.57 -20.83
N LYS A 244 27.89 7.53 -21.66
CA LYS A 244 27.35 7.66 -23.03
C LYS A 244 25.89 8.08 -23.01
N ASN A 245 25.10 7.54 -22.08
CA ASN A 245 23.65 7.64 -22.09
C ASN A 245 23.11 8.75 -21.18
N PHE A 246 23.79 9.07 -20.09
CA PHE A 246 23.30 10.03 -19.08
C PHE A 246 24.09 11.33 -18.98
N ASP A 247 25.31 11.46 -19.54
CA ASP A 247 26.04 12.74 -19.42
C ASP A 247 25.27 13.91 -20.04
N GLY A 248 24.60 13.68 -21.18
CA GLY A 248 23.70 14.68 -21.77
C GLY A 248 22.61 15.14 -20.81
N TYR A 249 21.94 14.20 -20.13
CA TYR A 249 20.90 14.51 -19.14
C TYR A 249 21.49 15.20 -17.90
N VAL A 250 22.61 14.71 -17.36
CA VAL A 250 23.28 15.29 -16.19
C VAL A 250 23.69 16.74 -16.44
N GLN A 251 24.26 17.05 -17.60
CA GLN A 251 24.60 18.44 -17.93
C GLN A 251 23.34 19.32 -18.08
N TRP A 252 22.27 18.77 -18.67
CA TRP A 252 20.99 19.47 -18.80
C TRP A 252 20.34 19.74 -17.44
N ALA A 253 20.25 18.72 -16.59
CA ALA A 253 19.63 18.74 -15.26
C ALA A 253 20.26 19.76 -14.31
N LYS A 254 21.56 20.06 -14.44
CA LYS A 254 22.21 21.12 -13.64
C LYS A 254 21.69 22.53 -13.93
N THR A 255 21.07 22.74 -15.08
CA THR A 255 20.59 24.05 -15.55
C THR A 255 19.08 24.14 -15.67
N HIS A 256 18.38 23.03 -15.43
CA HIS A 256 16.92 22.92 -15.44
C HIS A 256 16.47 22.37 -14.09
N ASN A 257 15.22 22.55 -13.69
CA ASN A 257 14.75 22.07 -12.40
C ASN A 257 14.63 20.53 -12.39
N SER A 258 15.75 19.81 -12.39
CA SER A 258 15.79 18.37 -12.58
C SER A 258 17.02 17.75 -11.90
N ALA A 259 16.92 16.47 -11.55
CA ALA A 259 17.97 15.73 -10.87
C ALA A 259 18.10 14.27 -11.35
N LEU A 260 19.34 13.78 -11.37
CA LEU A 260 19.70 12.36 -11.45
C LEU A 260 19.92 11.84 -10.02
N ILE A 261 19.33 10.69 -9.71
CA ILE A 261 19.69 9.84 -8.58
C ILE A 261 20.26 8.55 -9.19
N LEU A 262 21.54 8.29 -8.97
CA LEU A 262 22.20 7.04 -9.37
C LEU A 262 22.47 6.23 -8.10
N THR A 263 21.94 5.00 -8.02
CA THR A 263 22.07 4.12 -6.85
C THR A 263 22.36 2.68 -7.28
N TRP A 264 22.81 1.88 -6.33
CA TRP A 264 22.91 0.42 -6.45
C TRP A 264 21.83 -0.22 -5.59
N ASP A 265 21.48 -1.46 -5.86
CA ASP A 265 20.47 -2.21 -5.11
C ASP A 265 21.06 -2.89 -3.85
N GLU A 266 22.21 -3.53 -3.97
CA GLU A 266 22.93 -4.12 -2.84
C GLU A 266 24.44 -4.14 -3.10
N ASP A 267 25.22 -4.57 -2.09
CA ASP A 267 26.63 -4.85 -2.29
C ASP A 267 26.88 -6.32 -2.68
N ASP A 268 28.14 -6.66 -2.99
CA ASP A 268 28.53 -8.02 -3.37
C ASP A 268 28.67 -8.97 -2.16
N GLY A 269 28.34 -8.52 -0.95
CA GLY A 269 28.48 -9.26 0.29
C GLY A 269 27.19 -9.94 0.76
N ASP A 270 27.34 -10.89 1.69
CA ASP A 270 26.21 -11.48 2.42
C ASP A 270 26.08 -10.89 3.84
N ASP A 271 26.72 -9.74 4.08
CA ASP A 271 26.78 -9.14 5.41
C ASP A 271 25.60 -8.20 5.67
N SER A 272 25.33 -7.91 6.94
CA SER A 272 24.23 -7.03 7.33
C SER A 272 24.51 -5.55 7.08
N ASP A 273 25.73 -5.18 6.67
CA ASP A 273 26.08 -3.80 6.35
C ASP A 273 25.48 -3.43 5.00
N ASN A 274 25.60 -4.25 3.96
CA ASN A 274 25.00 -4.02 2.63
C ASN A 274 25.18 -2.57 2.15
N LYS A 275 26.43 -2.12 2.04
CA LYS A 275 26.79 -0.71 1.83
C LYS A 275 26.97 -0.39 0.36
N ILE A 276 26.12 0.51 -0.15
CA ILE A 276 25.98 0.78 -1.59
C ILE A 276 26.49 2.16 -1.98
N ALA A 277 26.92 2.29 -3.24
CA ALA A 277 27.22 3.59 -3.84
C ALA A 277 25.92 4.36 -4.14
N THR A 278 25.93 5.68 -3.99
CA THR A 278 24.84 6.56 -4.45
C THR A 278 25.37 7.94 -4.75
N MET A 279 24.88 8.55 -5.82
CA MET A 279 25.17 9.92 -6.22
C MET A 279 23.89 10.64 -6.63
N VAL A 280 23.82 11.93 -6.29
CA VAL A 280 22.74 12.81 -6.75
C VAL A 280 23.36 14.00 -7.46
N VAL A 281 22.92 14.29 -8.69
CA VAL A 281 23.44 15.40 -9.50
C VAL A 281 22.30 16.10 -10.22
N GLY A 282 22.23 17.43 -10.13
CA GLY A 282 21.16 18.19 -10.75
C GLY A 282 21.17 19.64 -10.31
N ALA A 283 20.12 20.38 -10.66
CA ALA A 283 19.87 21.69 -10.08
C ALA A 283 19.62 21.57 -8.58
N ASN A 284 19.95 22.61 -7.82
CA ASN A 284 19.73 22.67 -6.36
C ASN A 284 20.41 21.54 -5.56
N VAL A 285 21.40 20.85 -6.13
CA VAL A 285 22.25 19.89 -5.42
C VAL A 285 23.58 20.55 -5.09
N LYS A 286 24.01 20.46 -3.82
CA LYS A 286 25.33 20.92 -3.39
C LYS A 286 26.41 20.14 -4.15
N LYS A 287 27.45 20.85 -4.59
CA LYS A 287 28.53 20.26 -5.39
C LYS A 287 29.69 19.79 -4.51
N GLY A 288 30.21 18.60 -4.80
CA GLY A 288 31.36 18.01 -4.13
C GLY A 288 31.13 17.71 -2.65
N VAL A 289 29.88 17.50 -2.23
CA VAL A 289 29.57 17.15 -0.84
C VAL A 289 29.39 15.65 -0.68
N THR A 290 29.76 15.13 0.49
CA THR A 290 29.50 13.74 0.87
C THR A 290 28.65 13.71 2.12
N SER A 291 27.47 13.11 2.03
CA SER A 291 26.64 12.83 3.20
C SER A 291 27.16 11.60 3.93
N SER A 292 27.31 11.73 5.26
CA SER A 292 27.61 10.61 6.16
C SER A 292 26.38 10.11 6.93
N THR A 293 25.21 10.69 6.65
CA THR A 293 23.95 10.29 7.27
C THR A 293 23.57 8.89 6.80
N LYS A 294 23.12 8.04 7.72
CA LYS A 294 22.64 6.70 7.38
C LYS A 294 21.32 6.78 6.62
N TYR A 295 21.32 6.30 5.39
CA TYR A 295 20.16 6.22 4.51
C TYR A 295 20.06 4.83 3.87
N ASN A 296 18.91 4.51 3.29
CA ASN A 296 18.67 3.31 2.49
C ASN A 296 17.66 3.58 1.37
N HIS A 297 17.19 2.55 0.66
CA HIS A 297 16.17 2.71 -0.39
C HIS A 297 14.88 3.37 0.09
N TYR A 298 14.42 3.07 1.30
CA TYR A 298 13.26 3.74 1.87
C TYR A 298 13.50 5.24 2.08
N SER A 299 14.73 5.67 2.33
CA SER A 299 15.10 7.08 2.37
C SER A 299 15.01 7.74 0.99
N ILE A 300 15.41 7.06 -0.10
CA ILE A 300 15.24 7.56 -1.47
C ILE A 300 13.75 7.69 -1.78
N LEU A 301 12.96 6.63 -1.54
CA LEU A 301 11.50 6.65 -1.72
C LEU A 301 10.85 7.79 -0.91
N ARG A 302 11.18 7.90 0.38
CA ARG A 302 10.66 8.95 1.24
C ARG A 302 11.00 10.35 0.72
N THR A 303 12.18 10.52 0.13
CA THR A 303 12.57 11.78 -0.47
C THR A 303 11.71 12.10 -1.69
N LEU A 304 11.48 11.13 -2.58
CA LEU A 304 10.58 11.29 -3.74
C LEU A 304 9.15 11.61 -3.30
N GLU A 305 8.64 10.94 -2.28
CA GLU A 305 7.32 11.20 -1.73
C GLU A 305 7.22 12.63 -1.17
N ASP A 306 8.20 13.06 -0.37
CA ASP A 306 8.26 14.43 0.15
C ASP A 306 8.38 15.46 -0.99
N MET A 307 9.15 15.19 -2.05
CA MET A 307 9.33 16.08 -3.22
C MET A 307 8.01 16.40 -3.91
N TYR A 308 7.12 15.41 -4.04
CA TYR A 308 5.84 15.53 -4.75
C TYR A 308 4.63 15.64 -3.82
N GLY A 309 4.86 15.78 -2.51
CA GLY A 309 3.78 15.91 -1.51
C GLY A 309 2.91 14.66 -1.38
N LEU A 310 3.49 13.48 -1.63
CA LEU A 310 2.82 12.19 -1.58
C LEU A 310 2.83 11.61 -0.15
N PRO A 311 1.83 10.78 0.21
CA PRO A 311 1.82 10.12 1.51
C PRO A 311 2.86 9.01 1.58
N ALA A 312 3.62 8.94 2.69
CA ALA A 312 4.71 7.99 2.79
C ALA A 312 4.27 6.52 2.85
N LEU A 313 4.88 5.67 2.03
CA LEU A 313 4.55 4.25 1.85
C LEU A 313 5.37 3.35 2.78
N GLY A 314 4.72 2.37 3.39
CA GLY A 314 5.38 1.31 4.16
C GLY A 314 6.48 1.82 5.10
N SER A 315 7.69 1.27 4.95
CA SER A 315 8.88 1.63 5.72
C SER A 315 9.44 3.03 5.37
N ALA A 316 9.06 3.64 4.25
CA ALA A 316 9.40 5.03 3.93
C ALA A 316 8.74 6.03 4.91
N ALA A 317 7.62 5.64 5.55
CA ALA A 317 6.96 6.47 6.57
C ALA A 317 7.84 6.77 7.78
N THR A 318 8.74 5.85 8.15
CA THR A 318 9.69 6.02 9.26
C THR A 318 11.12 6.28 8.80
N ALA A 319 11.40 6.14 7.50
CA ALA A 319 12.68 6.47 6.92
C ALA A 319 12.96 7.99 6.99
N LYS A 320 14.25 8.33 7.09
CA LYS A 320 14.68 9.73 7.02
C LYS A 320 14.74 10.16 5.55
N PRO A 321 14.05 11.25 5.14
CA PRO A 321 14.29 11.81 3.81
C PRO A 321 15.70 12.40 3.73
N ILE A 322 16.26 12.37 2.52
CA ILE A 322 17.52 13.01 2.19
C ILE A 322 17.29 14.52 2.18
N THR A 323 17.97 15.24 3.08
CA THR A 323 17.78 16.70 3.27
C THR A 323 19.09 17.48 3.27
N ASP A 324 20.21 16.81 3.51
CA ASP A 324 21.51 17.42 3.79
C ASP A 324 22.32 17.78 2.52
N ILE A 325 21.89 17.31 1.35
CA ILE A 325 22.59 17.53 0.07
C ILE A 325 22.03 18.68 -0.78
N TRP A 326 20.90 19.28 -0.41
CA TRP A 326 20.23 20.29 -1.24
C TRP A 326 20.79 21.71 -1.02
N ASP A 327 21.10 22.42 -2.10
CA ASP A 327 21.57 23.81 -2.12
C ASP A 327 20.39 24.77 -2.32
N VAL A 328 19.57 24.90 -1.28
CA VAL A 328 18.43 25.81 -1.23
C VAL A 328 18.84 27.16 -0.61
N THR A 329 19.71 27.92 -1.29
CA THR A 329 20.21 29.23 -0.82
C THR A 329 19.40 30.44 -1.31
N GLY A 330 18.11 30.25 -1.64
CA GLY A 330 17.12 31.33 -1.71
C GLY A 330 16.57 31.64 -0.30
N THR A 331 16.80 32.85 0.19
CA THR A 331 16.54 33.33 1.57
C THR A 331 15.38 32.64 2.33
N PRO A 332 15.63 31.96 3.46
CA PRO A 332 14.59 31.62 4.43
C PRO A 332 14.06 32.92 5.06
N PRO A 333 12.77 33.05 5.45
CA PRO A 333 12.39 34.10 6.38
C PRO A 333 13.19 33.89 7.68
N THR A 334 14.11 34.80 7.96
CA THR A 334 14.92 34.82 9.18
C THR A 334 14.05 35.10 10.40
N THR A 335 13.85 34.11 11.29
CA THR A 335 13.77 34.35 12.76
C THR A 335 14.22 33.11 13.54
N PRO A 336 15.10 33.21 14.56
CA PRO A 336 15.48 32.09 15.45
C PRO A 336 14.35 31.69 16.44
N PRO A 337 14.47 30.53 17.11
CA PRO A 337 13.35 29.72 17.55
C PRO A 337 12.73 30.25 18.85
N THR A 338 11.49 30.74 18.79
CA THR A 338 10.65 30.87 19.98
C THR A 338 9.18 30.60 19.62
N THR A 339 8.66 29.51 20.19
CA THR A 339 7.23 29.15 20.33
C THR A 339 6.41 28.94 19.04
N PRO A 340 5.62 27.86 18.95
CA PRO A 340 4.93 27.46 17.73
C PRO A 340 3.76 28.41 17.41
N PRO A 341 3.69 29.04 16.21
CA PRO A 341 2.51 29.77 15.76
C PRO A 341 1.61 28.79 14.97
N THR A 342 0.41 28.43 15.41
CA THR A 342 -0.85 29.18 15.19
C THR A 342 -0.89 29.97 13.85
N THR A 343 -1.59 29.37 12.89
CA THR A 343 -2.36 29.89 11.72
C THR A 343 -1.70 30.83 10.67
N PRO A 344 -1.80 30.48 9.36
CA PRO A 344 -1.78 31.43 8.24
C PRO A 344 -3.10 31.40 7.41
N PRO A 345 -3.32 32.37 6.50
CA PRO A 345 -4.06 33.62 6.70
C PRO A 345 -5.56 33.56 6.31
N THR A 346 -6.36 34.26 7.10
CA THR A 346 -7.72 34.70 6.77
C THR A 346 -7.71 35.74 5.64
N THR A 347 -8.13 35.35 4.43
CA THR A 347 -9.22 35.97 3.64
C THR A 347 -9.35 35.21 2.31
N PRO A 348 -10.51 34.59 2.00
CA PRO A 348 -10.71 33.79 0.79
C PRO A 348 -10.92 34.67 -0.46
N PRO A 349 -10.82 34.08 -1.67
CA PRO A 349 -11.35 34.73 -2.88
C PRO A 349 -12.82 35.10 -2.63
N SER A 350 -13.20 36.32 -3.01
CA SER A 350 -14.58 36.80 -2.90
C SER A 350 -15.52 35.81 -3.61
N GLY A 351 -16.25 35.00 -2.84
CA GLY A 351 -17.20 34.00 -3.36
C GLY A 351 -17.29 32.64 -2.63
N SER A 352 -16.37 32.29 -1.71
CA SER A 352 -16.44 30.97 -1.04
C SER A 352 -17.51 30.92 0.07
N VAL A 353 -18.52 30.06 -0.07
CA VAL A 353 -19.58 29.84 0.94
C VAL A 353 -19.21 28.62 1.80
N ASN A 354 -19.49 28.65 3.11
CA ASN A 354 -19.41 27.45 3.96
C ASN A 354 -20.56 26.49 3.60
N LEU A 355 -20.23 25.45 2.85
CA LEU A 355 -21.13 24.42 2.33
C LEU A 355 -21.64 23.46 3.41
N ALA A 356 -20.91 23.32 4.53
CA ALA A 356 -21.26 22.42 5.63
C ALA A 356 -22.33 23.01 6.57
N ARG A 357 -22.54 24.33 6.54
CA ARG A 357 -23.42 25.01 7.50
C ARG A 357 -24.85 24.48 7.47
N GLY A 358 -25.32 23.97 8.60
CA GLY A 358 -26.67 23.41 8.79
C GLY A 358 -26.93 22.10 8.03
N LYS A 359 -25.88 21.45 7.51
CA LYS A 359 -26.01 20.19 6.77
C LYS A 359 -26.12 18.99 7.71
N PRO A 360 -26.71 17.87 7.24
CA PRO A 360 -26.75 16.62 8.00
C PRO A 360 -25.35 16.12 8.32
N THR A 361 -25.16 15.63 9.55
CA THR A 361 -23.89 15.06 10.02
C THR A 361 -24.08 13.64 10.52
N SER A 362 -23.09 12.78 10.28
CA SER A 362 -22.94 11.47 10.92
C SER A 362 -21.65 11.43 11.72
N THR A 363 -21.59 10.68 12.80
CA THR A 363 -20.42 10.61 13.69
C THR A 363 -20.20 9.17 14.12
N SER A 364 -18.95 8.76 14.35
CA SER A 364 -18.62 7.45 14.93
C SER A 364 -19.17 7.27 16.36
N SER A 365 -19.20 8.36 17.14
CA SER A 365 -19.80 8.38 18.48
C SER A 365 -20.10 9.81 18.94
N THR A 366 -20.85 9.93 20.03
CA THR A 366 -21.10 11.19 20.73
C THR A 366 -20.92 11.01 22.24
N GLU A 367 -20.23 11.93 22.91
CA GLU A 367 -20.05 11.96 24.38
C GLU A 367 -21.41 11.99 25.10
N SER A 368 -22.36 12.78 24.58
CA SER A 368 -23.76 12.79 25.01
C SER A 368 -24.67 13.40 23.93
N THR A 369 -25.99 13.32 24.12
CA THR A 369 -26.97 13.92 23.20
C THR A 369 -26.83 15.44 23.05
N SER A 370 -26.24 16.13 24.03
CA SER A 370 -25.97 17.58 23.98
C SER A 370 -24.80 17.95 23.07
N TYR A 371 -23.96 16.98 22.68
CA TYR A 371 -22.74 17.18 21.89
C TYR A 371 -22.79 16.45 20.53
N SER A 372 -23.95 16.51 19.87
CA SER A 372 -24.17 15.84 18.58
C SER A 372 -23.37 16.47 17.44
N GLY A 373 -23.16 15.71 16.34
CA GLY A 373 -22.46 16.20 15.15
C GLY A 373 -23.02 17.51 14.58
N ALA A 374 -24.33 17.72 14.71
CA ALA A 374 -25.02 18.94 14.25
C ALA A 374 -24.49 20.21 14.92
N LYS A 375 -23.90 20.09 16.11
CA LYS A 375 -23.28 21.20 16.86
C LYS A 375 -21.94 21.64 16.29
N ALA A 376 -21.29 20.84 15.44
CA ALA A 376 -20.07 21.22 14.74
C ALA A 376 -20.35 21.91 13.40
N VAL A 377 -21.61 22.10 13.00
CA VAL A 377 -21.95 22.74 11.71
C VAL A 377 -23.04 23.80 11.85
N ASP A 378 -23.35 24.25 13.08
CA ASP A 378 -24.42 25.21 13.35
C ASP A 378 -23.96 26.68 13.25
N GLY A 379 -22.67 26.93 13.11
CA GLY A 379 -22.07 28.26 12.99
C GLY A 379 -21.90 28.95 14.34
N SER A 380 -21.85 28.21 15.44
CA SER A 380 -21.73 28.74 16.80
C SER A 380 -20.44 28.27 17.46
N ALA A 381 -19.58 29.23 17.80
CA ALA A 381 -18.32 28.98 18.50
C ALA A 381 -18.46 28.55 19.98
N THR A 382 -19.68 28.28 20.45
CA THR A 382 -19.98 27.92 21.86
C THR A 382 -20.65 26.55 22.01
N THR A 383 -21.05 25.95 20.89
CA THR A 383 -21.63 24.60 20.79
C THR A 383 -20.61 23.69 20.12
N ARG A 384 -20.57 22.41 20.48
CA ARG A 384 -19.55 21.49 19.96
C ARG A 384 -20.10 20.09 19.74
N TRP A 385 -19.59 19.41 18.72
CA TRP A 385 -19.59 17.96 18.70
C TRP A 385 -18.48 17.44 19.62
N ALA A 386 -18.73 16.32 20.30
CA ALA A 386 -17.72 15.62 21.08
C ALA A 386 -17.88 14.12 20.90
N SER A 387 -16.79 13.41 20.59
CA SER A 387 -16.79 11.95 20.55
C SER A 387 -16.80 11.35 21.95
N LYS A 388 -17.07 10.05 22.05
CA LYS A 388 -16.83 9.27 23.28
C LYS A 388 -15.39 9.49 23.76
N GLU A 389 -15.24 9.78 25.05
CA GLU A 389 -13.93 9.98 25.68
C GLU A 389 -13.11 8.69 25.70
N GLY A 390 -11.79 8.81 25.63
CA GLY A 390 -10.90 7.66 25.77
C GLY A 390 -10.91 6.68 24.58
N SER A 391 -11.74 6.89 23.55
CA SER A 391 -11.91 5.98 22.41
C SER A 391 -11.31 6.49 21.09
N ASP A 392 -10.36 5.74 20.53
CA ASP A 392 -9.73 5.96 19.20
C ASP A 392 -10.00 4.73 18.32
N ALA A 393 -10.21 4.84 17.01
CA ALA A 393 -10.34 6.04 16.18
C ALA A 393 -11.77 6.64 16.22
N GLN A 394 -11.95 7.91 15.83
CA GLN A 394 -13.27 8.57 15.74
C GLN A 394 -13.38 9.44 14.49
N TRP A 395 -14.60 9.64 13.98
CA TRP A 395 -14.85 10.47 12.81
C TRP A 395 -16.16 11.27 12.93
N ILE A 396 -16.21 12.41 12.23
CA ILE A 396 -17.43 13.16 11.91
C ILE A 396 -17.48 13.40 10.40
N SER A 397 -18.64 13.19 9.79
CA SER A 397 -18.91 13.34 8.36
C SER A 397 -20.07 14.31 8.14
N VAL A 398 -19.99 15.12 7.07
CA VAL A 398 -21.01 16.09 6.66
C VAL A 398 -21.50 15.73 5.25
N ASP A 399 -22.82 15.65 5.05
CA ASP A 399 -23.45 15.50 3.72
C ASP A 399 -23.76 16.89 3.14
N LEU A 400 -22.97 17.33 2.15
CA LEU A 400 -23.17 18.62 1.47
C LEU A 400 -24.45 18.64 0.61
N GLY A 401 -25.03 17.48 0.32
CA GLY A 401 -26.29 17.28 -0.42
C GLY A 401 -26.10 17.08 -1.93
N ALA A 402 -24.94 17.43 -2.48
CA ALA A 402 -24.57 17.20 -3.87
C ALA A 402 -23.04 17.12 -4.00
N ASP A 403 -22.58 16.40 -5.02
CA ASP A 403 -21.15 16.36 -5.35
C ASP A 403 -20.66 17.75 -5.75
N THR A 404 -19.70 18.29 -5.00
CA THR A 404 -19.27 19.68 -5.10
C THR A 404 -17.75 19.76 -5.11
N ALA A 405 -17.18 20.62 -5.97
CA ALA A 405 -15.75 20.92 -5.94
C ALA A 405 -15.39 21.69 -4.67
N LEU A 406 -14.38 21.19 -3.95
CA LEU A 406 -13.96 21.71 -2.66
C LEU A 406 -12.61 22.37 -2.77
N SER A 407 -12.40 23.40 -1.95
CA SER A 407 -11.16 24.17 -1.92
C SER A 407 -10.53 24.25 -0.54
N ARG A 408 -11.31 24.08 0.52
CA ARG A 408 -10.85 24.35 1.89
C ARG A 408 -11.74 23.68 2.93
N VAL A 409 -11.14 23.22 4.01
CA VAL A 409 -11.81 22.77 5.23
C VAL A 409 -11.23 23.54 6.42
N LYS A 410 -12.08 24.03 7.31
CA LYS A 410 -11.65 24.68 8.55
C LYS A 410 -12.25 23.94 9.73
N LEU A 411 -11.38 23.42 10.59
CA LEU A 411 -11.75 22.76 11.84
C LEU A 411 -11.45 23.70 12.99
N THR A 412 -12.42 23.93 13.88
CA THR A 412 -12.21 24.64 15.14
C THR A 412 -12.38 23.64 16.28
N TRP A 413 -11.27 23.16 16.82
CA TRP A 413 -11.23 22.21 17.92
C TRP A 413 -11.55 22.88 19.27
N GLU A 414 -12.03 22.07 20.20
CA GLU A 414 -11.98 22.38 21.63
C GLU A 414 -10.59 22.03 22.20
N SER A 415 -10.37 22.15 23.52
CA SER A 415 -9.20 21.59 24.20
C SER A 415 -8.96 20.12 23.88
N ALA A 416 -10.01 19.33 23.62
CA ALA A 416 -9.94 17.97 23.11
C ALA A 416 -9.88 17.94 21.57
N TYR A 417 -8.77 17.43 21.00
CA TYR A 417 -8.50 17.52 19.56
C TYR A 417 -7.83 16.26 19.00
N GLY A 418 -7.81 16.16 17.66
CA GLY A 418 -7.08 15.11 16.96
C GLY A 418 -5.61 15.43 16.75
N LYS A 419 -4.73 14.60 17.31
CA LYS A 419 -3.29 14.63 17.03
C LYS A 419 -2.99 13.96 15.69
N SER A 420 -3.60 12.80 15.44
CA SER A 420 -3.55 12.16 14.13
C SER A 420 -4.94 12.13 13.52
N TYR A 421 -5.14 12.79 12.38
CA TYR A 421 -6.41 12.79 11.66
C TYR A 421 -6.26 13.03 10.16
N LYS A 422 -7.31 12.66 9.42
CA LYS A 422 -7.47 12.85 7.98
C LYS A 422 -8.70 13.69 7.68
N ILE A 423 -8.65 14.52 6.65
CA ILE A 423 -9.85 15.00 5.95
C ILE A 423 -10.02 14.13 4.72
N GLN A 424 -11.22 13.59 4.54
CA GLN A 424 -11.53 12.73 3.39
C GLN A 424 -12.80 13.21 2.71
N THR A 425 -12.85 13.01 1.41
CA THR A 425 -13.98 13.36 0.54
C THR A 425 -14.56 12.08 -0.06
N SER A 426 -15.86 12.10 -0.37
CA SER A 426 -16.55 10.95 -0.93
C SER A 426 -17.77 11.40 -1.73
N THR A 427 -18.05 10.73 -2.85
CA THR A 427 -19.26 10.97 -3.65
C THR A 427 -20.45 10.12 -3.19
N ASP A 428 -20.20 8.98 -2.54
CA ASP A 428 -21.18 7.96 -2.17
C ASP A 428 -21.39 7.81 -0.64
N GLY A 429 -20.49 8.37 0.17
CA GLY A 429 -20.49 8.28 1.63
C GLY A 429 -19.85 7.01 2.19
N SER A 430 -19.38 6.11 1.32
CA SER A 430 -18.78 4.81 1.66
C SER A 430 -17.33 4.70 1.21
N THR A 431 -17.00 5.20 0.02
CA THR A 431 -15.66 5.21 -0.56
C THR A 431 -15.01 6.55 -0.29
N TRP A 432 -13.90 6.56 0.45
CA TRP A 432 -13.29 7.79 0.95
C TRP A 432 -11.91 8.03 0.33
N THR A 433 -11.76 9.18 -0.32
CA THR A 433 -10.47 9.67 -0.82
C THR A 433 -9.89 10.65 0.20
N THR A 434 -8.64 10.43 0.60
CA THR A 434 -7.96 11.32 1.55
C THR A 434 -7.56 12.62 0.87
N ALA A 435 -8.09 13.75 1.33
CA ALA A 435 -7.78 15.09 0.83
C ALA A 435 -6.75 15.83 1.71
N TYR A 436 -6.59 15.41 2.97
CA TYR A 436 -5.56 15.90 3.89
C TYR A 436 -5.28 14.85 4.98
N SER A 437 -4.07 14.82 5.53
CA SER A 437 -3.74 14.04 6.73
C SER A 437 -2.65 14.71 7.57
N THR A 438 -2.71 14.49 8.87
CA THR A 438 -1.67 14.88 9.83
C THR A 438 -1.55 13.83 10.95
N THR A 439 -0.35 13.71 11.53
CA THR A 439 -0.08 12.91 12.75
C THR A 439 0.43 13.76 13.92
N THR A 440 0.51 15.08 13.71
CA THR A 440 1.11 16.04 14.65
C THR A 440 0.18 17.22 14.92
N GLY A 441 -1.13 17.03 14.79
CA GLY A 441 -2.14 18.01 15.16
C GLY A 441 -1.91 18.54 16.57
N ASN A 442 -2.18 19.83 16.77
CA ASN A 442 -1.91 20.56 18.00
C ASN A 442 -3.18 21.19 18.62
N GLY A 443 -4.35 20.91 18.03
CA GLY A 443 -5.64 21.47 18.44
C GLY A 443 -5.84 22.90 17.93
N GLY A 444 -6.73 23.67 18.58
CA GLY A 444 -7.02 25.03 18.14
C GLY A 444 -7.78 25.08 16.81
N THR A 445 -7.36 25.94 15.89
CA THR A 445 -8.01 26.06 14.56
C THR A 445 -7.08 25.58 13.47
N ASP A 446 -7.54 24.56 12.73
CA ASP A 446 -6.90 24.09 11.52
C ASP A 446 -7.62 24.67 10.30
N ASP A 447 -6.86 25.34 9.45
CA ASP A 447 -7.37 26.00 8.26
C ASP A 447 -6.68 25.41 7.02
N LEU A 448 -7.34 24.43 6.41
CA LEU A 448 -6.75 23.46 5.51
C LEU A 448 -7.17 23.76 4.08
N ALA A 449 -6.21 24.07 3.21
CA ALA A 449 -6.43 24.00 1.77
C ALA A 449 -6.58 22.53 1.38
N ILE A 450 -7.65 22.20 0.67
CA ILE A 450 -7.89 20.85 0.15
C ILE A 450 -8.26 20.93 -1.33
N SER A 451 -7.98 19.88 -2.08
CA SER A 451 -8.44 19.74 -3.46
C SER A 451 -9.28 18.47 -3.59
N GLY A 452 -10.17 18.44 -4.60
CA GLY A 452 -11.06 17.32 -4.86
C GLY A 452 -12.53 17.74 -4.94
N HIS A 453 -13.38 16.75 -5.12
CA HIS A 453 -14.84 16.90 -5.10
C HIS A 453 -15.44 15.81 -4.23
N GLY A 454 -16.61 16.09 -3.66
CA GLY A 454 -17.37 15.10 -2.94
C GLY A 454 -18.72 15.63 -2.52
N ARG A 455 -19.67 14.72 -2.33
CA ARG A 455 -20.93 14.99 -1.64
C ARG A 455 -20.72 14.95 -0.13
N TYR A 456 -19.85 14.08 0.34
CA TYR A 456 -19.55 13.89 1.75
C TYR A 456 -18.12 14.32 2.05
N VAL A 457 -17.93 14.96 3.20
CA VAL A 457 -16.61 15.31 3.72
C VAL A 457 -16.52 14.86 5.16
N ARG A 458 -15.49 14.10 5.53
CA ARG A 458 -15.29 13.64 6.91
C ARG A 458 -13.93 14.03 7.46
N MET A 459 -13.92 14.35 8.75
CA MET A 459 -12.73 14.31 9.59
C MET A 459 -12.66 12.92 10.21
N SER A 460 -11.57 12.18 9.99
CA SER A 460 -11.32 10.85 10.53
C SER A 460 -10.03 10.85 11.34
N ALA A 461 -10.15 10.83 12.67
CA ALA A 461 -9.03 10.89 13.59
C ALA A 461 -8.67 9.52 14.19
N SER A 462 -7.37 9.21 14.21
CA SER A 462 -6.81 7.94 14.68
C SER A 462 -6.04 8.05 15.99
N GLN A 463 -5.69 9.26 16.42
CA GLN A 463 -5.02 9.50 17.70
C GLN A 463 -5.43 10.83 18.32
N ARG A 464 -5.80 10.82 19.60
CA ARG A 464 -6.11 12.05 20.36
C ARG A 464 -4.87 12.81 20.78
N GLY A 465 -5.01 14.12 20.90
CA GLY A 465 -4.01 15.00 21.51
C GLY A 465 -4.08 15.10 23.03
N THR A 466 -5.19 14.64 23.63
CA THR A 466 -5.41 14.67 25.09
C THR A 466 -6.02 13.34 25.57
N ALA A 467 -6.20 13.20 26.89
CA ALA A 467 -6.86 12.04 27.48
C ALA A 467 -8.39 11.98 27.24
N TYR A 468 -8.99 13.07 26.75
CA TYR A 468 -10.45 13.19 26.48
C TYR A 468 -10.85 12.46 25.19
N GLY A 469 -11.88 12.94 24.47
CA GLY A 469 -12.25 12.51 23.12
C GLY A 469 -11.72 13.44 22.03
N TYR A 470 -12.42 13.52 20.91
CA TYR A 470 -12.25 14.55 19.87
C TYR A 470 -13.43 15.50 19.96
N SER A 471 -13.19 16.81 19.88
CA SER A 471 -14.26 17.78 20.02
C SER A 471 -14.08 18.96 19.07
N LEU A 472 -15.12 19.26 18.30
CA LEU A 472 -15.13 20.34 17.31
C LEU A 472 -16.24 21.33 17.64
N TYR A 473 -15.87 22.60 17.87
CA TYR A 473 -16.80 23.71 17.85
C TYR A 473 -17.37 23.90 16.44
N GLU A 474 -16.53 23.85 15.40
CA GLU A 474 -16.97 23.99 14.01
C GLU A 474 -16.16 23.09 13.05
N PHE A 475 -16.84 22.57 12.03
CA PHE A 475 -16.33 21.85 10.87
C PHE A 475 -16.92 22.52 9.62
N GLU A 476 -16.14 23.45 9.08
CA GLU A 476 -16.52 24.26 7.93
C GLU A 476 -15.91 23.68 6.65
N VAL A 477 -16.69 23.63 5.56
CA VAL A 477 -16.25 23.16 4.25
C VAL A 477 -16.52 24.25 3.22
N TYR A 478 -15.55 24.59 2.40
CA TYR A 478 -15.64 25.68 1.42
C TYR A 478 -15.35 25.16 0.01
N GLY A 479 -16.09 25.68 -0.97
CA GLY A 479 -15.95 25.37 -2.39
C GLY A 479 -16.61 26.43 -3.27
N ALA A 480 -16.53 26.25 -4.60
CA ALA A 480 -17.20 27.12 -5.56
C ALA A 480 -18.71 26.89 -5.47
N GLY A 481 -19.45 27.83 -4.87
CA GLY A 481 -20.90 27.72 -4.76
C GLY A 481 -21.54 27.77 -6.15
N SER A 482 -22.06 26.64 -6.63
CA SER A 482 -22.98 26.63 -7.76
C SER A 482 -24.27 27.32 -7.35
N THR A 483 -24.42 28.59 -7.75
CA THR A 483 -25.72 29.26 -7.84
C THR A 483 -26.48 28.71 -9.04
N THR A 484 -26.90 27.45 -8.99
CA THR A 484 -27.88 26.93 -9.93
C THR A 484 -29.19 26.71 -9.18
N THR A 485 -30.06 27.71 -9.34
CA THR A 485 -31.50 27.66 -9.06
C THR A 485 -32.07 26.30 -9.47
N PRO A 486 -32.94 25.67 -8.65
CA PRO A 486 -33.57 24.42 -9.05
C PRO A 486 -34.41 24.66 -10.32
N PRO A 487 -34.36 23.78 -11.33
CA PRO A 487 -35.26 23.88 -12.46
C PRO A 487 -36.69 23.68 -11.94
N THR A 488 -37.45 24.77 -12.00
CA THR A 488 -38.90 24.80 -11.83
C THR A 488 -39.53 24.23 -13.09
N THR A 489 -40.14 23.06 -13.01
CA THR A 489 -41.37 22.78 -13.76
C THR A 489 -42.22 21.74 -13.01
N PRO A 490 -43.55 21.93 -12.91
CA PRO A 490 -44.39 21.26 -11.91
C PRO A 490 -45.07 19.99 -12.46
N PRO A 491 -45.28 18.95 -11.65
CA PRO A 491 -46.33 17.97 -11.91
C PRO A 491 -47.65 18.52 -11.36
N THR A 492 -48.59 18.82 -12.26
CA THR A 492 -49.98 19.12 -11.92
C THR A 492 -50.72 17.86 -11.43
N THR A 493 -51.16 17.95 -10.16
CA THR A 493 -52.37 17.41 -9.49
C THR A 493 -52.73 15.90 -9.47
N PRO A 494 -53.06 15.32 -8.27
CA PRO A 494 -53.61 13.96 -8.03
C PRO A 494 -55.14 14.01 -7.74
N PRO A 495 -55.86 13.02 -7.12
CA PRO A 495 -55.73 11.54 -6.96
C PRO A 495 -57.06 10.75 -7.26
N THR A 496 -57.05 9.40 -7.27
CA THR A 496 -58.20 8.59 -6.78
C THR A 496 -57.81 7.17 -6.29
N THR A 497 -57.91 7.00 -4.96
CA THR A 497 -58.36 5.84 -4.12
C THR A 497 -57.47 4.60 -3.80
N PRO A 498 -57.61 4.01 -2.57
CA PRO A 498 -56.63 3.22 -1.77
C PRO A 498 -57.04 1.71 -1.62
N PRO A 499 -56.59 0.88 -0.63
CA PRO A 499 -55.45 0.82 0.32
C PRO A 499 -54.57 -0.46 0.11
N THR A 500 -53.40 -0.69 0.72
CA THR A 500 -53.20 -1.33 2.05
C THR A 500 -51.71 -1.35 2.46
N THR A 501 -51.41 -1.02 3.71
CA THR A 501 -50.14 -1.24 4.45
C THR A 501 -50.27 -2.47 5.38
N PRO A 502 -49.22 -3.00 6.07
CA PRO A 502 -47.76 -3.03 5.84
C PRO A 502 -47.18 -4.49 6.08
N PRO A 503 -45.87 -4.79 6.29
CA PRO A 503 -44.98 -4.22 7.30
C PRO A 503 -43.69 -3.58 6.75
N THR A 504 -43.15 -2.73 7.61
CA THR A 504 -41.97 -1.87 7.57
C THR A 504 -40.63 -2.56 7.31
N THR A 505 -39.85 -2.04 6.36
CA THR A 505 -38.39 -2.23 6.27
C THR A 505 -37.71 -1.04 6.95
N PRO A 506 -36.75 -1.25 7.88
CA PRO A 506 -35.93 -0.17 8.45
C PRO A 506 -35.00 0.44 7.38
N PRO A 507 -34.56 1.71 7.50
CA PRO A 507 -33.68 2.35 6.53
C PRO A 507 -32.28 1.73 6.57
N GLY A 508 -31.74 1.41 5.39
CA GLY A 508 -30.45 0.75 5.21
C GLY A 508 -29.27 1.57 5.76
N GLY A 509 -28.57 0.97 6.72
CA GLY A 509 -27.20 1.34 7.07
C GLY A 509 -26.22 0.83 6.01
N SER A 510 -25.19 1.63 5.73
CA SER A 510 -24.02 1.25 4.93
C SER A 510 -23.50 -0.15 5.30
N SER A 511 -23.30 -1.03 4.33
CA SER A 511 -22.76 -2.38 4.55
C SER A 511 -21.25 -2.30 4.86
N ALA A 512 -20.91 -1.99 6.11
CA ALA A 512 -19.54 -2.15 6.60
C ALA A 512 -19.14 -3.63 6.55
N ASP A 513 -17.99 -3.93 5.94
CA ASP A 513 -17.39 -5.26 5.91
C ASP A 513 -16.61 -5.56 7.20
N LEU A 514 -16.03 -6.76 7.32
CA LEU A 514 -15.36 -7.19 8.56
C LEU A 514 -14.07 -6.42 8.84
N THR A 515 -13.51 -5.66 7.88
CA THR A 515 -12.34 -4.79 8.10
C THR A 515 -12.68 -3.51 8.85
N ASP A 516 -13.96 -3.17 8.98
CA ASP A 516 -14.41 -2.13 9.90
C ASP A 516 -13.96 -2.46 11.34
N PRO A 517 -13.32 -1.54 12.09
CA PRO A 517 -12.79 -1.85 13.41
C PRO A 517 -13.83 -2.35 14.41
N HIS A 518 -15.08 -1.89 14.33
CA HIS A 518 -16.15 -2.35 15.21
C HIS A 518 -16.62 -3.75 14.80
N LYS A 519 -16.74 -4.02 13.50
CA LYS A 519 -17.02 -5.36 12.98
C LYS A 519 -15.91 -6.36 13.30
N LYS A 520 -14.65 -5.92 13.27
CA LYS A 520 -13.50 -6.72 13.67
C LYS A 520 -13.54 -7.04 15.16
N GLU A 521 -13.85 -6.06 16.02
CA GLU A 521 -14.06 -6.32 17.46
C GLU A 521 -15.20 -7.32 17.68
N ILE A 522 -16.35 -7.15 17.03
CA ILE A 522 -17.45 -8.11 17.05
C ILE A 522 -16.99 -9.51 16.64
N ALA A 523 -16.20 -9.63 15.56
CA ALA A 523 -15.67 -10.91 15.13
C ALA A 523 -14.76 -11.56 16.19
N MET A 524 -13.96 -10.78 16.92
CA MET A 524 -13.13 -11.30 18.01
C MET A 524 -13.99 -11.79 19.18
N GLU A 525 -15.02 -11.04 19.55
CA GLU A 525 -15.96 -11.42 20.61
C GLU A 525 -16.74 -12.70 20.26
N LEU A 526 -17.18 -12.83 19.01
CA LEU A 526 -17.86 -14.02 18.51
C LEU A 526 -16.95 -15.26 18.58
N VAL A 527 -15.72 -15.18 18.05
CA VAL A 527 -14.75 -16.29 18.16
C VAL A 527 -14.47 -16.64 19.62
N SER A 528 -14.21 -15.64 20.46
CA SER A 528 -13.92 -15.84 21.89
C SER A 528 -15.09 -16.47 22.65
N SER A 529 -16.34 -16.23 22.23
CA SER A 529 -17.50 -16.90 22.84
C SER A 529 -17.49 -18.42 22.58
N ALA A 530 -16.94 -18.85 21.45
CA ALA A 530 -16.81 -20.26 21.09
C ALA A 530 -15.51 -20.90 21.60
N GLU A 531 -14.41 -20.16 21.66
CA GLU A 531 -13.14 -20.70 22.15
C GLU A 531 -13.06 -20.68 23.68
N ASN A 532 -13.69 -19.69 24.33
CA ASN A 532 -13.42 -19.38 25.73
C ASN A 532 -14.67 -19.07 26.57
N SER A 533 -15.87 -19.28 26.01
CA SER A 533 -17.14 -18.96 26.67
C SER A 533 -17.20 -17.55 27.28
N SER A 534 -16.59 -16.57 26.60
CA SER A 534 -16.46 -15.19 27.05
C SER A 534 -16.39 -14.23 25.87
N LEU A 535 -16.95 -13.03 25.99
CA LEU A 535 -16.75 -11.95 25.02
C LEU A 535 -15.43 -11.18 25.26
N ASP A 536 -14.83 -11.32 26.45
CA ASP A 536 -13.55 -10.66 26.77
C ASP A 536 -12.37 -11.41 26.12
N TRP A 537 -12.27 -11.32 24.80
CA TRP A 537 -11.21 -11.97 24.02
C TRP A 537 -9.80 -11.49 24.42
N LYS A 538 -9.67 -10.25 24.92
CA LYS A 538 -8.39 -9.69 25.37
C LYS A 538 -7.87 -10.41 26.62
N SER A 539 -8.73 -10.99 27.45
CA SER A 539 -8.28 -11.83 28.55
C SER A 539 -7.50 -13.06 28.09
N GLN A 540 -7.62 -13.46 26.81
CA GLN A 540 -7.05 -14.69 26.27
C GLN A 540 -5.59 -14.57 25.79
N TYR A 541 -4.99 -13.37 25.80
CA TYR A 541 -3.54 -13.24 25.57
C TYR A 541 -2.71 -14.14 26.50
N THR A 542 -3.22 -14.37 27.72
CA THR A 542 -2.58 -15.19 28.75
C THR A 542 -2.90 -16.68 28.65
N TYR A 543 -3.87 -17.09 27.84
CA TYR A 543 -4.27 -18.49 27.73
C TYR A 543 -3.11 -19.33 27.21
N ILE A 544 -2.86 -20.48 27.83
CA ILE A 544 -1.94 -21.52 27.39
C ILE A 544 -2.31 -22.82 28.11
N GLU A 545 -2.54 -23.89 27.37
CA GLU A 545 -2.89 -25.22 27.90
C GLU A 545 -2.60 -26.29 26.83
N ASP A 546 -2.15 -27.47 27.22
CA ASP A 546 -2.27 -28.65 26.34
C ASP A 546 -3.61 -29.32 26.63
N ILE A 547 -4.54 -29.15 25.69
CA ILE A 547 -5.91 -29.67 25.79
C ILE A 547 -6.02 -31.16 25.40
N GLY A 548 -4.90 -31.82 25.10
CA GLY A 548 -4.85 -33.28 24.88
C GLY A 548 -5.34 -33.73 23.50
N ASP A 549 -5.39 -32.83 22.52
CA ASP A 549 -5.89 -33.09 21.17
C ASP A 549 -4.77 -33.42 20.16
N GLY A 550 -3.52 -33.52 20.63
CA GLY A 550 -2.37 -33.86 19.81
C GLY A 550 -1.65 -32.67 19.17
N ARG A 551 -2.04 -31.43 19.46
CA ARG A 551 -1.37 -30.21 18.98
C ARG A 551 -0.30 -29.67 19.94
N GLY A 552 -0.17 -30.28 21.13
CA GLY A 552 0.67 -29.78 22.22
C GLY A 552 0.04 -28.56 22.88
N TYR A 553 0.85 -27.62 23.38
CA TYR A 553 0.33 -26.37 23.91
C TYR A 553 -0.48 -25.62 22.87
N THR A 554 -1.68 -25.17 23.26
CA THR A 554 -2.56 -24.25 22.55
C THR A 554 -2.67 -22.98 23.38
N ALA A 555 -2.45 -21.81 22.77
CA ALA A 555 -2.25 -20.58 23.54
C ALA A 555 -2.70 -19.31 22.81
N GLY A 556 -2.97 -18.24 23.56
CA GLY A 556 -3.26 -16.91 23.03
C GLY A 556 -4.64 -16.75 22.40
N ILE A 557 -4.84 -15.59 21.77
CA ILE A 557 -6.17 -15.08 21.35
C ILE A 557 -6.86 -15.86 20.21
N VAL A 558 -6.14 -16.76 19.54
CA VAL A 558 -6.68 -17.65 18.49
C VAL A 558 -6.20 -19.09 18.61
N GLY A 559 -5.62 -19.46 19.76
CA GLY A 559 -5.16 -20.83 19.99
C GLY A 559 -3.96 -21.24 19.13
N PHE A 560 -2.89 -20.45 19.12
CA PHE A 560 -1.62 -20.83 18.49
C PHE A 560 -1.09 -22.13 19.10
N CYS A 561 -0.65 -23.11 18.29
CA CYS A 561 -0.16 -24.38 18.84
C CYS A 561 1.33 -24.65 18.61
N SER A 562 1.97 -25.28 19.59
CA SER A 562 3.38 -25.67 19.48
C SER A 562 3.63 -26.72 18.39
N GLY A 563 2.65 -27.59 18.15
CA GLY A 563 2.74 -28.68 17.18
C GLY A 563 2.38 -28.31 15.74
N THR A 564 1.79 -27.15 15.50
CA THR A 564 1.31 -26.70 14.17
C THR A 564 2.19 -25.63 13.52
N GLY A 565 3.18 -25.11 14.25
CA GLY A 565 4.19 -24.18 13.76
C GLY A 565 3.84 -22.70 13.89
N ASP A 566 2.58 -22.36 14.06
CA ASP A 566 2.12 -20.98 14.23
C ASP A 566 2.50 -20.38 15.59
N MET A 567 2.62 -21.17 16.66
CA MET A 567 3.24 -20.71 17.91
C MET A 567 4.74 -20.40 17.74
N LEU A 568 5.45 -21.20 16.93
CA LEU A 568 6.86 -20.96 16.64
C LEU A 568 7.03 -19.65 15.87
N ASP A 569 6.23 -19.44 14.83
CA ASP A 569 6.22 -18.19 14.05
C ASP A 569 5.91 -16.98 14.92
N LEU A 570 4.91 -17.09 15.81
CA LEU A 570 4.59 -16.03 16.78
C LEU A 570 5.77 -15.68 17.69
N VAL A 571 6.47 -16.68 18.24
CA VAL A 571 7.60 -16.42 19.13
C VAL A 571 8.81 -15.86 18.37
N ARG A 572 9.00 -16.24 17.09
CA ARG A 572 10.00 -15.63 16.20
C ARG A 572 9.67 -14.16 15.96
N HIS A 573 8.44 -13.85 15.53
CA HIS A 573 7.98 -12.47 15.32
C HIS A 573 8.09 -11.62 16.59
N TYR A 574 7.72 -12.16 17.75
CA TYR A 574 7.92 -11.47 19.03
C TYR A 574 9.41 -11.23 19.34
N THR A 575 10.29 -12.15 18.94
CA THR A 575 11.75 -12.01 19.11
C THR A 575 12.35 -10.99 18.17
N ASP A 576 11.82 -10.86 16.95
CA ASP A 576 12.23 -9.81 16.01
C ASP A 576 11.77 -8.42 16.50
N LEU A 577 10.53 -8.32 17.00
CA LEU A 577 10.00 -7.09 17.58
C LEU A 577 10.67 -6.71 18.90
N LYS A 578 11.09 -7.70 19.70
CA LYS A 578 11.75 -7.50 20.99
C LYS A 578 12.82 -8.57 21.23
N PRO A 579 14.05 -8.33 20.75
CA PRO A 579 15.16 -9.23 21.00
C PRO A 579 15.41 -9.44 22.49
N GLY A 580 15.68 -10.68 22.90
CA GLY A 580 15.93 -11.04 24.30
C GLY A 580 14.68 -11.06 25.20
N ASN A 581 13.48 -11.12 24.62
CA ASN A 581 12.26 -11.35 25.39
C ASN A 581 12.26 -12.73 26.10
N VAL A 582 11.34 -12.90 27.05
CA VAL A 582 11.27 -14.10 27.91
C VAL A 582 10.95 -15.40 27.17
N LEU A 583 10.39 -15.34 25.95
CA LEU A 583 10.08 -16.50 25.12
C LEU A 583 11.19 -16.86 24.13
N ALA A 584 12.10 -15.94 23.81
CA ALA A 584 13.19 -16.16 22.85
C ALA A 584 14.07 -17.39 23.20
N ALA A 585 14.27 -17.66 24.49
CA ALA A 585 15.04 -18.82 24.96
C ALA A 585 14.42 -20.18 24.59
N TYR A 586 13.12 -20.21 24.26
CA TYR A 586 12.38 -21.43 23.92
C TYR A 586 12.32 -21.69 22.41
N LEU A 587 12.80 -20.78 21.55
CA LEU A 587 12.80 -20.96 20.09
C LEU A 587 13.42 -22.30 19.64
N PRO A 588 14.59 -22.74 20.14
CA PRO A 588 15.16 -24.04 19.74
C PRO A 588 14.29 -25.24 20.17
N ALA A 589 13.56 -25.13 21.29
CA ALA A 589 12.66 -26.17 21.75
C ALA A 589 11.39 -26.20 20.88
N LEU A 590 10.79 -25.03 20.61
CA LEU A 590 9.65 -24.87 19.71
C LEU A 590 9.94 -25.43 18.31
N GLU A 591 11.12 -25.14 17.75
CA GLU A 591 11.57 -25.72 16.46
C GLU A 591 11.62 -27.25 16.48
N LYS A 592 12.06 -27.83 17.60
CA LYS A 592 12.22 -29.27 17.73
C LYS A 592 10.89 -29.99 17.95
N VAL A 593 9.94 -29.37 18.65
CA VAL A 593 8.64 -29.99 18.95
C VAL A 593 7.60 -29.74 17.85
N ASN A 594 7.84 -28.76 16.97
CA ASN A 594 6.98 -28.48 15.83
C ASN A 594 6.68 -29.76 15.01
N GLY A 595 5.41 -29.96 14.65
CA GLY A 595 4.90 -31.19 14.04
C GLY A 595 4.57 -32.31 15.04
N SER A 596 4.58 -32.04 16.35
CA SER A 596 4.24 -33.03 17.40
C SER A 596 3.59 -32.40 18.63
N ALA A 597 2.95 -33.22 19.47
CA ALA A 597 2.43 -32.82 20.79
C ALA A 597 3.49 -32.78 21.91
N SER A 598 4.78 -32.79 21.57
CA SER A 598 5.85 -32.91 22.57
C SER A 598 6.07 -31.61 23.34
N HIS A 599 6.28 -31.70 24.67
CA HIS A 599 6.67 -30.56 25.51
C HIS A 599 8.18 -30.51 25.80
N THR A 600 8.96 -31.33 25.10
CA THR A 600 10.40 -31.50 25.40
C THR A 600 11.17 -30.19 25.20
N GLY A 601 11.71 -29.65 26.29
CA GLY A 601 12.47 -28.38 26.27
C GLY A 601 11.61 -27.13 26.49
N LEU A 602 10.28 -27.28 26.57
CA LEU A 602 9.35 -26.23 27.00
C LEU A 602 9.12 -26.34 28.52
N ASP A 603 8.80 -27.54 28.99
CA ASP A 603 8.47 -27.76 30.40
C ASP A 603 9.68 -27.64 31.34
N PRO A 604 9.47 -27.20 32.60
CA PRO A 604 8.19 -26.81 33.20
C PRO A 604 7.91 -25.30 33.14
N ASN A 605 8.78 -24.51 32.50
CA ASN A 605 8.81 -23.06 32.68
C ASN A 605 8.13 -22.28 31.56
N PHE A 606 7.75 -22.94 30.47
CA PHE A 606 7.17 -22.28 29.29
C PHE A 606 5.84 -21.58 29.59
N GLU A 607 4.91 -22.23 30.31
CA GLU A 607 3.64 -21.60 30.72
C GLU A 607 3.86 -20.32 31.54
N ALA A 608 4.77 -20.36 32.52
CA ALA A 608 5.10 -19.18 33.33
C ALA A 608 5.74 -18.06 32.50
N ALA A 609 6.59 -18.42 31.53
CA ALA A 609 7.16 -17.46 30.59
C ALA A 609 6.10 -16.87 29.66
N TRP A 610 5.14 -17.66 29.19
CA TRP A 610 3.99 -17.21 28.40
C TRP A 610 3.13 -16.23 29.16
N HIS A 611 2.72 -16.55 30.39
CA HIS A 611 1.97 -15.64 31.26
C HIS A 611 2.73 -14.35 31.57
N THR A 612 4.06 -14.41 31.62
CA THR A 612 4.91 -13.21 31.78
C THR A 612 4.90 -12.37 30.50
N ALA A 613 5.07 -13.02 29.34
CA ALA A 613 5.03 -12.36 28.04
C ALA A 613 3.65 -11.75 27.75
N ALA A 614 2.55 -12.40 28.15
CA ALA A 614 1.17 -11.93 27.92
C ALA A 614 0.85 -10.56 28.55
N LYS A 615 1.64 -10.14 29.55
CA LYS A 615 1.57 -8.81 30.16
C LYS A 615 2.32 -7.73 29.35
N ASP A 616 3.18 -8.15 28.43
CA ASP A 616 3.94 -7.29 27.54
C ASP A 616 3.08 -6.86 26.35
N THR A 617 2.90 -5.56 26.18
CA THR A 617 2.15 -5.00 25.06
C THR A 617 2.77 -5.35 23.70
N VAL A 618 4.07 -5.62 23.62
CA VAL A 618 4.72 -6.06 22.38
C VAL A 618 4.36 -7.50 22.03
N PHE A 619 4.19 -8.38 23.03
CA PHE A 619 3.72 -9.74 22.77
C PHE A 619 2.23 -9.77 22.42
N GLN A 620 1.41 -8.93 23.06
CA GLN A 620 0.00 -8.74 22.66
C GLN A 620 -0.09 -8.24 21.21
N ARG A 621 0.78 -7.31 20.81
CA ARG A 621 0.90 -6.89 19.40
C ARG A 621 1.32 -8.04 18.50
N ALA A 622 2.34 -8.82 18.86
CA ALA A 622 2.78 -9.97 18.06
C ALA A 622 1.64 -10.98 17.84
N GLN A 623 0.84 -11.27 18.87
CA GLN A 623 -0.36 -12.12 18.73
C GLN A 623 -1.40 -11.51 17.77
N ASN A 624 -1.62 -10.19 17.83
CA ASN A 624 -2.53 -9.52 16.89
C ASN A 624 -2.02 -9.55 15.45
N ASP A 625 -0.72 -9.31 15.25
CA ASP A 625 -0.08 -9.31 13.94
C ASP A 625 -0.14 -10.70 13.31
N GLU A 626 0.16 -11.77 14.07
CA GLU A 626 0.08 -13.15 13.58
C GLU A 626 -1.36 -13.63 13.33
N ARG A 627 -2.30 -13.27 14.21
CA ARG A 627 -3.73 -13.47 13.95
C ARG A 627 -4.11 -12.87 12.60
N ASP A 628 -3.69 -11.62 12.37
CA ASP A 628 -4.03 -10.89 11.16
C ASP A 628 -3.38 -11.48 9.91
N ARG A 629 -2.09 -11.84 9.99
CA ARG A 629 -1.31 -12.42 8.90
C ARG A 629 -1.83 -13.79 8.46
N VAL A 630 -2.08 -14.70 9.41
CA VAL A 630 -2.35 -16.11 9.11
C VAL A 630 -3.85 -16.40 8.95
N TYR A 631 -4.71 -15.75 9.74
CA TYR A 631 -6.11 -16.11 9.86
C TYR A 631 -7.04 -15.02 9.30
N PHE A 632 -6.99 -13.81 9.87
CA PHE A 632 -7.99 -12.77 9.59
C PHE A 632 -7.87 -12.23 8.16
N ASN A 633 -6.70 -11.73 7.75
CA ASN A 633 -6.56 -11.10 6.43
C ASN A 633 -6.79 -12.09 5.29
N PRO A 634 -6.24 -13.33 5.31
CA PRO A 634 -6.52 -14.30 4.25
C PRO A 634 -8.00 -14.68 4.14
N ALA A 635 -8.68 -14.92 5.27
CA ALA A 635 -10.10 -15.27 5.27
C ALA A 635 -10.98 -14.14 4.75
N VAL A 636 -10.77 -12.91 5.22
CA VAL A 636 -11.56 -11.74 4.81
C VAL A 636 -11.31 -11.43 3.34
N SER A 637 -10.05 -11.43 2.89
CA SER A 637 -9.70 -11.22 1.48
C SER A 637 -10.32 -12.27 0.55
N GLN A 638 -10.28 -13.55 0.96
CA GLN A 638 -10.88 -14.64 0.19
C GLN A 638 -12.42 -14.54 0.14
N ALA A 639 -13.06 -14.15 1.26
CA ALA A 639 -14.50 -13.92 1.33
C ALA A 639 -14.94 -12.72 0.47
N MET A 640 -14.17 -11.63 0.46
CA MET A 640 -14.40 -10.49 -0.43
C MET A 640 -14.28 -10.89 -1.91
N THR A 641 -13.28 -11.71 -2.25
CA THR A 641 -13.12 -12.28 -3.60
C THR A 641 -14.32 -13.13 -4.01
N ASP A 642 -14.94 -13.82 -3.06
CA ASP A 642 -16.17 -14.59 -3.28
C ASP A 642 -17.43 -13.73 -3.32
N GLY A 643 -17.32 -12.42 -3.04
CA GLY A 643 -18.43 -11.47 -3.02
C GLY A 643 -19.31 -11.60 -1.78
N LEU A 644 -18.75 -12.01 -0.64
CA LEU A 644 -19.47 -12.20 0.62
C LEU A 644 -19.49 -10.91 1.46
N HIS A 645 -20.63 -10.64 2.08
CA HIS A 645 -20.79 -9.60 3.11
C HIS A 645 -20.16 -10.04 4.44
N ALA A 646 -20.21 -9.15 5.44
CA ALA A 646 -19.52 -9.32 6.73
C ALA A 646 -19.83 -10.66 7.44
N LEU A 647 -21.05 -11.19 7.36
CA LEU A 647 -21.38 -12.50 7.93
C LEU A 647 -20.61 -13.63 7.23
N GLY A 648 -20.49 -13.59 5.91
CA GLY A 648 -19.73 -14.59 5.16
C GLY A 648 -18.22 -14.47 5.37
N GLN A 649 -17.72 -13.24 5.54
CA GLN A 649 -16.33 -12.99 5.94
C GLN A 649 -16.05 -13.54 7.35
N PHE A 650 -16.97 -13.33 8.29
CA PHE A 650 -16.88 -13.91 9.63
C PHE A 650 -16.93 -15.45 9.58
N ALA A 651 -17.81 -16.05 8.78
CA ALA A 651 -17.87 -17.50 8.63
C ALA A 651 -16.56 -18.09 8.09
N TYR A 652 -15.87 -17.39 7.19
CA TYR A 652 -14.55 -17.79 6.70
C TYR A 652 -13.47 -17.64 7.78
N TYR A 653 -13.49 -16.52 8.51
CA TYR A 653 -12.54 -16.25 9.58
C TYR A 653 -12.66 -17.29 10.71
N ASP A 654 -13.87 -17.56 11.16
CA ASP A 654 -14.15 -18.54 12.21
C ASP A 654 -13.77 -19.97 11.76
N ALA A 655 -13.94 -20.29 10.48
CA ALA A 655 -13.53 -21.57 9.92
C ALA A 655 -12.01 -21.73 9.87
N ILE A 656 -11.26 -20.71 9.42
CA ILE A 656 -9.79 -20.78 9.34
C ILE A 656 -9.13 -20.78 10.72
N VAL A 657 -9.75 -20.15 11.73
CA VAL A 657 -9.27 -20.23 13.13
C VAL A 657 -9.35 -21.67 13.64
N MET A 658 -10.48 -22.35 13.43
CA MET A 658 -10.68 -23.71 13.93
C MET A 658 -9.95 -24.78 13.12
N HIS A 659 -9.99 -24.66 11.78
CA HIS A 659 -9.52 -25.71 10.87
C HIS A 659 -8.16 -25.41 10.24
N GLY A 660 -7.59 -24.23 10.50
CA GLY A 660 -6.33 -23.78 9.91
C GLY A 660 -6.44 -23.45 8.41
N PRO A 661 -5.39 -22.81 7.87
CA PRO A 661 -5.20 -22.68 6.42
C PRO A 661 -4.85 -24.05 5.81
N GLY A 662 -5.19 -24.25 4.53
CA GLY A 662 -4.83 -25.48 3.80
C GLY A 662 -5.90 -25.95 2.83
N ASP A 663 -5.61 -27.01 2.08
CA ASP A 663 -6.46 -27.56 1.01
C ASP A 663 -6.91 -29.01 1.24
N ASP A 664 -6.52 -29.64 2.35
CA ASP A 664 -7.07 -30.95 2.73
C ASP A 664 -8.57 -30.84 3.08
N ALA A 665 -9.22 -31.98 3.26
CA ALA A 665 -10.68 -32.07 3.30
C ALA A 665 -11.32 -31.30 4.48
N THR A 666 -10.62 -31.15 5.60
CA THR A 666 -11.13 -30.49 6.81
C THR A 666 -10.57 -29.08 6.98
N SER A 667 -9.43 -28.75 6.37
CA SER A 667 -8.91 -27.37 6.29
C SER A 667 -9.86 -26.37 5.62
N PHE A 668 -9.66 -25.08 5.89
CA PHE A 668 -10.47 -23.98 5.35
C PHE A 668 -10.67 -24.04 3.82
N GLY A 669 -9.59 -24.25 3.06
CA GLY A 669 -9.66 -24.34 1.60
C GLY A 669 -10.46 -25.53 1.10
N GLY A 670 -10.37 -26.69 1.78
CA GLY A 670 -11.19 -27.87 1.48
C GLY A 670 -12.66 -27.70 1.80
N ILE A 671 -12.98 -27.07 2.93
CA ILE A 671 -14.37 -26.71 3.31
C ILE A 671 -14.96 -25.78 2.25
N ARG A 672 -14.24 -24.70 1.88
CA ARG A 672 -14.65 -23.77 0.82
C ARG A 672 -14.86 -24.50 -0.51
N LYS A 673 -13.93 -25.35 -0.92
CA LYS A 673 -14.04 -26.15 -2.16
C LYS A 673 -15.24 -27.10 -2.13
N THR A 674 -15.57 -27.64 -0.97
CA THR A 674 -16.77 -28.50 -0.78
C THR A 674 -18.06 -27.68 -0.89
N ALA A 675 -18.09 -26.47 -0.34
CA ALA A 675 -19.20 -25.54 -0.48
C ALA A 675 -19.44 -25.14 -1.95
N MET A 676 -18.37 -24.77 -2.66
CA MET A 676 -18.40 -24.34 -4.07
C MET A 676 -18.86 -25.44 -5.04
N LYS A 677 -18.73 -26.72 -4.67
CA LYS A 677 -19.31 -27.83 -5.44
C LYS A 677 -20.84 -27.88 -5.34
N LYS A 678 -21.42 -27.35 -4.26
CA LYS A 678 -22.87 -27.37 -3.99
C LYS A 678 -23.57 -26.08 -4.39
N ALA A 679 -22.90 -24.94 -4.25
CA ALA A 679 -23.46 -23.63 -4.57
C ALA A 679 -22.38 -22.70 -5.14
N LYS A 680 -22.75 -21.86 -6.11
CA LYS A 680 -21.86 -20.82 -6.65
C LYS A 680 -21.69 -19.69 -5.63
N THR A 681 -20.52 -19.09 -5.56
CA THR A 681 -20.29 -17.88 -4.78
C THR A 681 -21.03 -16.69 -5.40
N PRO A 682 -21.32 -15.61 -4.65
CA PRO A 682 -21.85 -14.37 -5.22
C PRO A 682 -21.04 -13.80 -6.38
N ALA A 683 -19.71 -13.82 -6.30
CA ALA A 683 -18.83 -13.40 -7.39
C ALA A 683 -19.01 -14.25 -8.67
N GLN A 684 -19.47 -15.50 -8.54
CA GLN A 684 -19.84 -16.38 -9.66
C GLN A 684 -21.32 -16.26 -10.07
N GLY A 685 -22.03 -15.24 -9.58
CA GLY A 685 -23.46 -15.01 -9.82
C GLY A 685 -24.39 -15.87 -8.98
N GLY A 686 -23.89 -16.49 -7.90
CA GLY A 686 -24.69 -17.27 -6.95
C GLY A 686 -25.44 -16.39 -5.93
N ASN A 687 -26.46 -16.95 -5.29
CA ASN A 687 -27.12 -16.30 -4.17
C ASN A 687 -26.30 -16.54 -2.88
N GLU A 688 -25.98 -15.46 -2.16
CA GLU A 688 -25.12 -15.55 -0.98
C GLU A 688 -25.69 -16.44 0.13
N THR A 689 -26.97 -16.31 0.46
CA THR A 689 -27.60 -17.16 1.48
C THR A 689 -27.53 -18.64 1.11
N THR A 690 -27.66 -18.96 -0.17
CA THR A 690 -27.52 -20.33 -0.69
C THR A 690 -26.08 -20.82 -0.54
N TYR A 691 -25.11 -19.97 -0.87
CA TYR A 691 -23.69 -20.28 -0.73
C TYR A 691 -23.29 -20.46 0.73
N LEU A 692 -23.67 -19.54 1.63
CA LEU A 692 -23.35 -19.62 3.04
C LEU A 692 -23.99 -20.82 3.72
N ASN A 693 -25.21 -21.23 3.32
CA ASN A 693 -25.76 -22.49 3.81
C ASN A 693 -24.91 -23.70 3.37
N ALA A 694 -24.49 -23.75 2.11
CA ALA A 694 -23.61 -24.81 1.63
C ALA A 694 -22.24 -24.81 2.34
N PHE A 695 -21.70 -23.64 2.65
CA PHE A 695 -20.44 -23.48 3.39
C PHE A 695 -20.56 -23.95 4.84
N LEU A 696 -21.56 -23.46 5.57
CA LEU A 696 -21.79 -23.85 6.95
C LEU A 696 -22.14 -25.35 7.08
N ASP A 697 -22.80 -25.96 6.08
CA ASP A 697 -23.02 -27.41 6.03
C ASP A 697 -21.72 -28.20 5.82
N ALA A 698 -20.85 -27.72 4.93
CA ALA A 698 -19.53 -28.33 4.72
C ALA A 698 -18.67 -28.23 5.99
N ARG A 699 -18.72 -27.08 6.66
CA ARG A 699 -18.00 -26.84 7.90
C ARG A 699 -18.51 -27.71 9.05
N ALA A 700 -19.81 -27.75 9.29
CA ALA A 700 -20.38 -28.61 10.34
C ALA A 700 -20.09 -30.11 10.08
N ALA A 701 -19.95 -30.52 8.83
CA ALA A 701 -19.50 -31.87 8.48
C ALA A 701 -18.01 -32.08 8.81
N ALA A 702 -17.14 -31.12 8.51
CA ALA A 702 -15.72 -31.17 8.88
C ALA A 702 -15.52 -31.25 10.41
N MET A 703 -16.21 -30.40 11.17
CA MET A 703 -16.18 -30.40 12.64
C MET A 703 -16.53 -31.78 13.24
N LYS A 704 -17.50 -32.48 12.66
CA LYS A 704 -17.92 -33.82 13.13
C LYS A 704 -16.93 -34.95 12.84
N THR A 705 -15.88 -34.69 12.04
CA THR A 705 -14.82 -35.68 11.79
C THR A 705 -13.73 -35.66 12.85
N GLU A 706 -13.71 -34.66 13.72
CA GLU A 706 -12.77 -34.50 14.83
C GLU A 706 -13.54 -34.59 16.14
N GLU A 707 -13.23 -35.59 16.99
CA GLU A 707 -14.00 -35.85 18.23
C GLU A 707 -14.02 -34.62 19.16
N ALA A 708 -12.90 -33.89 19.20
CA ALA A 708 -12.72 -32.65 19.95
C ALA A 708 -13.63 -31.50 19.47
N HIS A 709 -14.15 -31.52 18.23
CA HIS A 709 -14.96 -30.46 17.64
C HIS A 709 -16.39 -30.90 17.30
N SER A 710 -16.87 -32.00 17.89
CA SER A 710 -18.19 -32.57 17.54
C SER A 710 -19.38 -31.66 17.90
N ASP A 711 -19.22 -30.74 18.85
CA ASP A 711 -20.20 -29.69 19.13
C ASP A 711 -20.16 -28.62 18.03
N THR A 712 -21.29 -28.45 17.33
CA THR A 712 -21.43 -27.55 16.18
C THR A 712 -22.21 -26.27 16.50
N SER A 713 -22.39 -25.94 17.78
CA SER A 713 -23.19 -24.79 18.24
C SER A 713 -22.69 -23.43 17.70
N ARG A 714 -21.37 -23.23 17.54
CA ARG A 714 -20.81 -22.04 16.86
C ARG A 714 -21.31 -21.86 15.42
N VAL A 715 -21.69 -22.95 14.76
CA VAL A 715 -22.37 -22.92 13.46
C VAL A 715 -23.88 -22.84 13.65
N ASP A 716 -24.47 -23.78 14.37
CA ASP A 716 -25.90 -24.03 14.37
C ASP A 716 -26.72 -22.99 15.16
N THR A 717 -26.19 -22.52 16.28
CA THR A 717 -26.89 -21.58 17.19
C THR A 717 -26.28 -20.18 17.21
N GLU A 718 -25.34 -19.91 16.30
CA GLU A 718 -24.72 -18.59 16.08
C GLU A 718 -24.76 -18.20 14.59
N GLN A 719 -23.83 -18.69 13.76
CA GLN A 719 -23.71 -18.25 12.37
C GLN A 719 -24.97 -18.53 11.55
N ARG A 720 -25.58 -19.70 11.75
CA ARG A 720 -26.85 -20.06 11.09
C ARG A 720 -28.01 -19.19 11.57
N VAL A 721 -28.00 -18.77 12.84
CA VAL A 721 -29.02 -17.85 13.39
C VAL A 721 -28.89 -16.49 12.72
N PHE A 722 -27.68 -15.94 12.59
CA PHE A 722 -27.46 -14.67 11.89
C PHE A 722 -27.87 -14.77 10.41
N LEU A 723 -27.55 -15.87 9.75
CA LEU A 723 -27.93 -16.12 8.36
C LEU A 723 -29.45 -16.20 8.18
N ASN A 724 -30.14 -16.95 9.04
CA ASN A 724 -31.58 -17.13 9.01
C ASN A 724 -32.34 -15.83 9.30
N ASN A 725 -31.75 -14.94 10.10
CA ASN A 725 -32.26 -13.60 10.36
C ASN A 725 -32.02 -12.63 9.18
N GLY A 726 -31.35 -13.08 8.11
CA GLY A 726 -30.99 -12.23 6.97
C GLY A 726 -29.92 -11.18 7.31
N ASN A 727 -29.20 -11.35 8.42
CA ASN A 727 -28.20 -10.40 8.88
C ASN A 727 -26.85 -10.61 8.18
N LEU A 728 -26.84 -10.49 6.85
CA LEU A 728 -25.65 -10.69 6.01
C LEU A 728 -24.53 -9.69 6.33
N ASN A 729 -24.89 -8.52 6.87
CA ASN A 729 -23.95 -7.49 7.28
C ASN A 729 -23.47 -7.62 8.73
N LEU A 730 -23.89 -8.65 9.47
CA LEU A 730 -23.47 -8.89 10.87
C LEU A 730 -23.70 -7.67 11.79
N ASN A 731 -24.82 -6.97 11.61
CA ASN A 731 -25.17 -5.77 12.38
C ASN A 731 -25.69 -6.16 13.78
N PRO A 732 -25.26 -5.49 14.86
CA PRO A 732 -25.94 -5.59 16.13
C PRO A 732 -27.40 -5.10 16.05
N PRO A 733 -28.26 -5.49 17.01
CA PRO A 733 -27.96 -6.42 18.10
C PRO A 733 -27.76 -7.86 17.59
N LEU A 734 -26.71 -8.52 18.07
CA LEU A 734 -26.44 -9.93 17.82
C LEU A 734 -26.80 -10.73 19.06
N GLN A 735 -27.57 -11.80 18.88
CA GLN A 735 -27.92 -12.75 19.94
C GLN A 735 -27.69 -14.15 19.43
N TRP A 736 -26.95 -14.94 20.20
CA TRP A 736 -26.60 -16.31 19.82
C TRP A 736 -26.37 -17.17 21.05
N LYS A 737 -26.13 -18.46 20.81
CA LYS A 737 -25.67 -19.40 21.83
C LYS A 737 -24.50 -20.22 21.32
N VAL A 738 -23.54 -20.49 22.19
CA VAL A 738 -22.50 -21.51 21.98
C VAL A 738 -22.44 -22.36 23.25
N TYR A 739 -22.36 -23.69 23.11
CA TYR A 739 -22.45 -24.66 24.21
C TYR A 739 -23.70 -24.54 25.12
N GLY A 740 -24.74 -23.89 24.62
CA GLY A 740 -25.98 -23.60 25.34
C GLY A 740 -26.01 -22.26 26.08
N ASP A 741 -24.86 -21.60 26.25
CA ASP A 741 -24.74 -20.32 26.93
C ASP A 741 -25.18 -19.17 26.02
N PRO A 742 -26.04 -18.24 26.49
CA PRO A 742 -26.50 -17.11 25.70
C PRO A 742 -25.50 -15.95 25.73
N TYR A 743 -25.24 -15.39 24.56
CA TYR A 743 -24.43 -14.18 24.39
C TYR A 743 -25.22 -13.09 23.68
N THR A 744 -24.85 -11.83 23.92
CA THR A 744 -25.47 -10.68 23.27
C THR A 744 -24.44 -9.57 23.08
N ILE A 745 -24.37 -9.04 21.86
CA ILE A 745 -23.69 -7.78 21.54
C ILE A 745 -24.78 -6.78 21.14
N ASN A 746 -24.80 -5.64 21.81
CA ASN A 746 -25.68 -4.53 21.47
C ASN A 746 -24.89 -3.46 20.69
N ASP A 747 -25.60 -2.54 20.03
CA ASP A 747 -25.01 -1.37 19.33
C ASP A 747 -24.13 -0.49 20.24
#